data_AF-A0A6N2YYM7-F1
#
_entry.id   AF-A0A6N2YYM7-F1
#
_cell.length_a   1.000
_cell.length_b   1.000
_cell.length_c   1.000
_cell.angle_alpha   90.00
_cell.angle_beta   90.00
_cell.angle_gamma   90.00
#
_symmetry.space_group_name_H-M   'P 1'
#
loop_
_entity.id
_entity.type
_entity.pdbx_description
1 polymer ?
#
loop_
_entity_poly.entity_id
_entity_poly.type
_entity_poly.pdbx_seq_one_letter_code
_entity_poly.pdbx_strand_id
1 'polypeptide(L)'
;MEYAEQYIALCLGGAGSASAPAPGIVLDGTEPFTLDMMVRGVPVESAASVLHQEGALDVRLTAKGFSFWREGFGIFSTSSDGETFQQGEWNHLCIAYEPGTVRLFVNGALDRVVQKPCKGSACSKPFVVGTGVKGGVRQLRLFDRAFGGMEVQDLLLMDFADIRASSYAGSLAAFYDFGCKAPVERVSGSTIALQGDAKMRALFPSVQLRGSAYLAISNEPGINPAGRRNDAYSIQAWIRLEPFDGQDAYTVFANGDLSEEAGMSLYVARDEASWRLCALRGDEEPMISKGLVQPQLWTNVCLTYDGLQTQSLYVDGVLDSQISTCLPISDVLEEPKLRIGADLSNGSDNGKDCFSGAISRVDVWNRALTAEEVKSYAAEEPSFDAEGLQASYDLSFADINNAVSSDPIGLRNGVVVDDVRQEAGTTPMPTACPPKPDPLSDEELRRCRAACLKGNDSSPLRVSRLEKDGYVCFVGHYHDGSQTIACAKEGYDEWTLWYIELVLLLVGGVLTVLAGVRIAGGNKITNFIVTKIMPNPAFRSLFSGPVSFKTIITFFYLLKANGLLTPLLKAAMSGLRWFKVAWSIAVMTTMAVAICTGMGLIYYAAAFADLAVSLIVHLADMPASGTLLPCGVSALFFDHHAVTSTVPLPTGEADAIALAWNGTQLVSKPEWDSSKSDPCAYCIEAVKGKKITIKANLTCSDPSLASVKVRAVDKSRSTLLGDSDEIAVTFRYGRASGATLAFPRHALANKGVGKHELQLEWQCYYQGGWKKMSTTKHVMYTLLSYPNEPWLSRNGSSQYPWVSLLEKACSWASGKKTPAEAAGTIERKVNEGLGLEYDTSGWGRSYYCTNTGYFLLGNFLRQTSSLVNCTDCAIIVTTFANALGCDLHEARMEDPSPSNKQQFTFLKVKSIGKKVWQDGRFTYHEVAVSRKAATTNNQDRAVYDACCTLNGSDTPSSASKRDPVLSNGMNFSDFDDTEPIPRTITARSSYREHFATNDAAGVGRCAYVWSSETRRPAMP
;
A
#
# COMPACT_ATOMS: atom_id res chain seq x y z
N MET A 1 30.47 -12.00 0.74
CA MET A 1 29.45 -12.65 1.62
C MET A 1 28.61 -13.61 0.77
N GLU A 2 28.02 -14.67 1.30
CA GLU A 2 27.14 -15.56 0.50
C GLU A 2 25.70 -15.05 0.46
N TYR A 3 25.06 -15.16 -0.70
CA TYR A 3 23.67 -14.77 -0.89
C TYR A 3 22.71 -15.80 -0.29
N ALA A 4 21.88 -15.40 0.67
CA ALA A 4 21.12 -16.30 1.53
C ALA A 4 19.98 -17.08 0.83
N GLU A 5 19.48 -16.61 -0.31
CA GLU A 5 18.24 -17.14 -0.92
C GLU A 5 18.49 -18.02 -2.14
N GLN A 6 19.75 -18.34 -2.45
CA GLN A 6 20.07 -19.21 -3.59
C GLN A 6 19.65 -20.67 -3.36
N TYR A 7 19.37 -21.37 -4.47
CA TYR A 7 19.12 -22.82 -4.45
C TYR A 7 19.59 -23.51 -5.72
N ILE A 8 19.89 -24.82 -5.65
CA ILE A 8 20.31 -25.60 -6.82
C ILE A 8 19.14 -26.41 -7.37
N ALA A 9 19.06 -26.51 -8.70
CA ALA A 9 18.18 -27.44 -9.41
C ALA A 9 18.83 -27.92 -10.72
N LEU A 10 18.34 -29.06 -11.23
CA LEU A 10 18.56 -29.46 -12.60
C LEU A 10 17.76 -28.51 -13.51
N CYS A 11 18.43 -27.73 -14.35
CA CYS A 11 17.77 -26.88 -15.34
C CYS A 11 17.78 -27.54 -16.72
N LEU A 12 16.63 -27.51 -17.37
CA LEU A 12 16.37 -28.17 -18.65
C LEU A 12 15.93 -27.12 -19.69
N GLY A 13 16.55 -27.14 -20.86
CA GLY A 13 16.24 -26.21 -21.97
C GLY A 13 15.19 -26.75 -22.95
N GLY A 14 14.78 -28.00 -22.80
CA GLY A 14 13.86 -28.73 -23.67
C GLY A 14 14.54 -29.89 -24.42
N ALA A 15 15.84 -29.77 -24.74
CA ALA A 15 16.59 -30.82 -25.44
C ALA A 15 17.46 -31.69 -24.51
N GLY A 16 17.65 -31.28 -23.25
CA GLY A 16 18.44 -31.99 -22.26
C GLY A 16 17.65 -32.99 -21.43
N SER A 17 18.37 -33.94 -20.82
CA SER A 17 17.83 -34.89 -19.85
C SER A 17 18.90 -35.35 -18.86
N ALA A 18 18.49 -36.05 -17.80
CA ALA A 18 19.40 -36.74 -16.89
C ALA A 18 19.12 -38.25 -16.89
N SER A 19 20.15 -39.06 -17.10
CA SER A 19 20.10 -40.52 -17.02
C SER A 19 20.47 -40.96 -15.61
N ALA A 20 19.50 -41.47 -14.89
CA ALA A 20 19.62 -41.94 -13.51
C ALA A 20 19.53 -43.47 -13.44
N PRO A 21 20.24 -44.11 -12.50
CA PRO A 21 20.21 -45.58 -12.37
C PRO A 21 18.79 -46.08 -12.12
N ALA A 22 18.49 -47.29 -12.60
CA ALA A 22 17.20 -47.92 -12.39
C ALA A 22 16.91 -48.04 -10.87
N PRO A 23 15.64 -47.90 -10.45
CA PRO A 23 15.28 -48.03 -9.04
C PRO A 23 15.55 -49.46 -8.54
N GLY A 24 15.85 -49.59 -7.25
CA GLY A 24 16.04 -50.88 -6.59
C GLY A 24 14.77 -51.74 -6.45
N ILE A 25 13.62 -51.24 -6.90
CA ILE A 25 12.32 -51.92 -6.88
C ILE A 25 11.73 -52.03 -8.29
N VAL A 26 10.98 -53.11 -8.53
CA VAL A 26 10.33 -53.36 -9.81
C VAL A 26 8.99 -52.63 -9.86
N LEU A 27 8.89 -51.67 -10.78
CA LEU A 27 7.65 -50.93 -11.02
C LEU A 27 6.79 -51.65 -12.07
N ASP A 28 6.39 -52.89 -11.81
CA ASP A 28 5.51 -53.69 -12.69
C ASP A 28 4.04 -53.75 -12.19
N GLY A 29 3.79 -53.39 -10.94
CA GLY A 29 2.46 -53.20 -10.36
C GLY A 29 2.02 -54.38 -9.51
N THR A 30 2.92 -55.34 -9.30
CA THR A 30 2.74 -56.44 -8.36
C THR A 30 2.77 -55.96 -6.90
N GLU A 31 3.63 -54.99 -6.61
CA GLU A 31 3.81 -54.38 -5.29
C GLU A 31 3.39 -52.90 -5.28
N PRO A 32 3.00 -52.37 -4.10
CA PRO A 32 2.70 -50.95 -3.94
C PRO A 32 3.96 -50.08 -4.08
N PHE A 33 3.80 -48.83 -4.51
CA PHE A 33 4.88 -47.86 -4.56
C PHE A 33 4.36 -46.42 -4.52
N THR A 34 5.24 -45.47 -4.21
CA THR A 34 4.97 -44.03 -4.36
C THR A 34 6.10 -43.35 -5.12
N LEU A 35 5.76 -42.67 -6.23
CA LEU A 35 6.65 -41.77 -6.96
C LEU A 35 6.36 -40.34 -6.53
N ASP A 36 7.39 -39.62 -6.11
CA ASP A 36 7.30 -38.26 -5.60
C ASP A 36 8.34 -37.37 -6.31
N MET A 37 7.94 -36.17 -6.73
CA MET A 37 8.72 -35.36 -7.66
C MET A 37 8.53 -33.87 -7.37
N MET A 38 9.61 -33.09 -7.40
CA MET A 38 9.54 -31.62 -7.36
C MET A 38 10.04 -31.02 -8.68
N VAL A 39 9.14 -30.36 -9.41
CA VAL A 39 9.31 -30.02 -10.82
C VAL A 39 8.78 -28.63 -11.10
N ARG A 40 9.53 -27.84 -11.86
CA ARG A 40 9.08 -26.59 -12.48
C ARG A 40 9.14 -26.77 -13.98
N GLY A 41 8.08 -26.47 -14.72
CA GLY A 41 8.15 -26.62 -16.17
C GLY A 41 6.99 -26.05 -16.97
N VAL A 42 7.32 -25.68 -18.21
CA VAL A 42 6.37 -25.39 -19.28
C VAL A 42 6.50 -26.52 -20.31
N PRO A 43 5.45 -27.29 -20.63
CA PRO A 43 5.52 -28.27 -21.72
C PRO A 43 5.75 -27.53 -23.04
N VAL A 44 6.87 -27.83 -23.70
CA VAL A 44 7.24 -27.23 -25.00
C VAL A 44 6.64 -28.03 -26.16
N GLU A 45 6.32 -29.31 -25.92
CA GLU A 45 5.77 -30.26 -26.89
C GLU A 45 4.75 -31.22 -26.23
N SER A 46 4.03 -32.00 -27.04
CA SER A 46 3.07 -33.03 -26.58
C SER A 46 3.71 -34.21 -25.82
N ALA A 47 5.03 -34.24 -25.66
CA ALA A 47 5.82 -35.32 -25.07
C ALA A 47 6.78 -34.87 -23.94
N ALA A 48 6.52 -33.75 -23.25
CA ALA A 48 7.35 -33.26 -22.14
C ALA A 48 7.34 -34.22 -20.93
N SER A 49 8.29 -35.14 -20.88
CA SER A 49 8.43 -36.18 -19.86
C SER A 49 9.31 -35.71 -18.70
N VAL A 50 8.72 -35.63 -17.51
CA VAL A 50 9.46 -35.42 -16.25
C VAL A 50 10.28 -36.67 -15.91
N LEU A 51 9.70 -37.85 -16.04
CA LEU A 51 10.34 -39.13 -15.74
C LEU A 51 9.87 -40.20 -16.70
N HIS A 52 10.81 -40.80 -17.41
CA HIS A 52 10.57 -41.87 -18.36
C HIS A 52 11.41 -43.09 -18.01
N GLN A 53 10.81 -44.27 -18.06
CA GLN A 53 11.53 -45.53 -18.11
C GLN A 53 11.05 -46.29 -19.35
N GLU A 54 11.99 -46.52 -20.27
CA GLU A 54 11.68 -47.09 -21.58
C GLU A 54 10.95 -48.43 -21.45
N GLY A 55 9.76 -48.51 -22.06
CA GLY A 55 8.90 -49.70 -22.04
C GLY A 55 8.12 -49.93 -20.75
N ALA A 56 8.32 -49.14 -19.69
CA ALA A 56 7.68 -49.35 -18.39
C ALA A 56 6.69 -48.23 -18.02
N LEU A 57 7.17 -46.99 -17.88
CA LEU A 57 6.35 -45.87 -17.41
C LEU A 57 6.82 -44.52 -17.97
N ASP A 58 5.92 -43.54 -17.92
CA ASP A 58 6.17 -42.17 -18.36
C ASP A 58 5.30 -41.19 -17.56
N VAL A 59 5.91 -40.17 -16.97
CA VAL A 59 5.24 -39.08 -16.25
C VAL A 59 5.43 -37.80 -17.06
N ARG A 60 4.36 -37.28 -17.66
CA ARG A 60 4.41 -36.11 -18.57
C ARG A 60 3.74 -34.89 -17.99
N LEU A 61 4.36 -33.73 -18.16
CA LEU A 61 3.68 -32.45 -17.92
C LEU A 61 2.65 -32.19 -19.01
N THR A 62 1.54 -31.58 -18.60
CA THR A 62 0.48 -31.08 -19.47
C THR A 62 0.27 -29.60 -19.19
N ALA A 63 -0.55 -28.91 -20.00
CA ALA A 63 -0.83 -27.50 -19.78
C ALA A 63 -1.51 -27.18 -18.43
N LYS A 64 -2.15 -28.17 -17.80
CA LYS A 64 -2.97 -27.99 -16.59
C LYS A 64 -2.60 -28.92 -15.43
N GLY A 65 -1.47 -29.62 -15.51
CA GLY A 65 -1.09 -30.64 -14.53
C GLY A 65 -0.13 -31.66 -15.13
N PHE A 66 -0.29 -32.93 -14.78
CA PHE A 66 0.52 -34.02 -15.34
C PHE A 66 -0.31 -35.25 -15.71
N SER A 67 0.30 -36.15 -16.48
CA SER A 67 -0.22 -37.47 -16.80
C SER A 67 0.78 -38.55 -16.47
N PHE A 68 0.28 -39.68 -16.01
CA PHE A 68 1.04 -40.89 -15.71
C PHE A 68 0.60 -41.98 -16.68
N TRP A 69 1.51 -42.38 -17.56
CA TRP A 69 1.35 -43.54 -18.42
C TRP A 69 2.19 -44.70 -17.89
N ARG A 70 1.65 -45.90 -18.05
CA ARG A 70 2.38 -47.13 -17.78
C ARG A 70 1.90 -48.28 -18.66
N GLU A 71 2.83 -49.15 -19.02
CA GLU A 71 2.55 -50.35 -19.80
C GLU A 71 1.53 -51.24 -19.08
N GLY A 72 0.47 -51.64 -19.78
CA GLY A 72 -0.67 -52.38 -19.22
C GLY A 72 -1.70 -51.53 -18.43
N PHE A 73 -1.30 -50.38 -17.90
CA PHE A 73 -2.18 -49.50 -17.09
C PHE A 73 -2.99 -48.53 -17.98
N GLY A 74 -2.35 -47.95 -19.01
CA GLY A 74 -2.89 -46.85 -19.81
C GLY A 74 -2.41 -45.48 -19.31
N ILE A 75 -3.05 -44.40 -19.78
CA ILE A 75 -2.73 -43.02 -19.37
C ILE A 75 -3.75 -42.57 -18.32
N PHE A 76 -3.27 -42.05 -17.21
CA PHE A 76 -4.08 -41.34 -16.22
C PHE A 76 -3.60 -39.90 -16.12
N SER A 77 -4.45 -38.95 -16.49
CA SER A 77 -4.14 -37.54 -16.34
C SER A 77 -4.76 -36.99 -15.08
N THR A 78 -4.17 -35.91 -14.56
CA THR A 78 -4.83 -35.03 -13.59
C THR A 78 -6.10 -34.40 -14.17
N SER A 79 -6.94 -33.82 -13.32
CA SER A 79 -8.18 -33.16 -13.72
C SER A 79 -7.94 -31.97 -14.68
N SER A 80 -8.86 -31.76 -15.63
CA SER A 80 -8.76 -30.68 -16.63
C SER A 80 -9.02 -29.28 -16.07
N ASP A 81 -9.33 -29.19 -14.79
CA ASP A 81 -9.74 -27.99 -14.09
C ASP A 81 -8.57 -27.37 -13.32
N GLY A 82 -7.33 -27.78 -13.64
CA GLY A 82 -6.10 -27.59 -12.87
C GLY A 82 -5.79 -26.20 -12.32
N GLU A 83 -6.47 -25.82 -11.23
CA GLU A 83 -6.17 -24.62 -10.45
C GLU A 83 -5.03 -24.83 -9.45
N THR A 84 -4.71 -26.09 -9.11
CA THR A 84 -3.61 -26.42 -8.17
C THR A 84 -2.24 -26.43 -8.83
N PHE A 85 -2.16 -26.78 -10.11
CA PHE A 85 -0.91 -26.77 -10.87
C PHE A 85 -0.66 -25.36 -11.41
N GLN A 86 0.52 -24.81 -11.14
CA GLN A 86 0.93 -23.50 -11.65
C GLN A 86 2.04 -23.66 -12.67
N GLN A 87 1.71 -23.42 -13.94
CA GLN A 87 2.68 -23.56 -15.02
C GLN A 87 3.82 -22.54 -14.85
N GLY A 88 5.06 -22.98 -15.02
CA GLY A 88 6.24 -22.14 -14.81
C GLY A 88 6.67 -21.96 -13.36
N GLU A 89 5.85 -22.38 -12.39
CA GLU A 89 6.19 -22.43 -10.97
C GLU A 89 6.70 -23.81 -10.55
N TRP A 90 7.32 -23.90 -9.38
CA TRP A 90 7.59 -25.19 -8.77
C TRP A 90 6.27 -25.90 -8.46
N ASN A 91 6.24 -27.21 -8.66
CA ASN A 91 5.10 -28.06 -8.38
C ASN A 91 5.60 -29.39 -7.80
N HIS A 92 4.92 -29.86 -6.75
CA HIS A 92 5.07 -31.20 -6.24
C HIS A 92 4.09 -32.13 -6.97
N LEU A 93 4.60 -33.18 -7.60
CA LEU A 93 3.82 -34.20 -8.29
C LEU A 93 4.04 -35.53 -7.59
N CYS A 94 2.95 -36.19 -7.19
CA CYS A 94 3.05 -37.48 -6.52
C CYS A 94 2.04 -38.49 -7.08
N ILE A 95 2.49 -39.74 -7.21
CA ILE A 95 1.72 -40.88 -7.71
C ILE A 95 1.85 -41.98 -6.65
N ALA A 96 0.78 -42.29 -5.94
CA ALA A 96 0.73 -43.42 -5.02
C ALA A 96 -0.06 -44.57 -5.66
N TYR A 97 0.56 -45.74 -5.75
CA TYR A 97 -0.02 -46.94 -6.29
C TYR A 97 -0.08 -48.03 -5.23
N GLU A 98 -1.27 -48.58 -5.03
CA GLU A 98 -1.49 -49.87 -4.37
C GLU A 98 -2.16 -50.82 -5.38
N PRO A 99 -2.08 -52.15 -5.21
CA PRO A 99 -2.68 -53.09 -6.14
C PRO A 99 -4.13 -52.74 -6.49
N GLY A 100 -4.34 -52.30 -7.74
CA GLY A 100 -5.65 -51.91 -8.25
C GLY A 100 -6.10 -50.46 -8.04
N THR A 101 -5.33 -49.60 -7.37
CA THR A 101 -5.67 -48.17 -7.19
C THR A 101 -4.47 -47.26 -7.43
N VAL A 102 -4.63 -46.29 -8.33
CA VAL A 102 -3.68 -45.19 -8.58
C VAL A 102 -4.26 -43.90 -8.01
N ARG A 103 -3.46 -43.16 -7.23
CA ARG A 103 -3.79 -41.83 -6.71
C ARG A 103 -2.79 -40.81 -7.25
N LEU A 104 -3.28 -39.72 -7.83
CA LEU A 104 -2.49 -38.61 -8.35
C LEU A 104 -2.65 -37.41 -7.41
N PHE A 105 -1.52 -36.83 -7.00
CA PHE A 105 -1.46 -35.65 -6.14
C PHE A 105 -0.69 -34.54 -6.83
N VAL A 106 -1.18 -33.30 -6.68
CA VAL A 106 -0.51 -32.07 -7.11
C VAL A 106 -0.41 -31.15 -5.90
N ASN A 107 0.80 -30.69 -5.59
CA ASN A 107 1.07 -29.76 -4.48
C ASN A 107 0.55 -30.28 -3.13
N GLY A 108 0.61 -31.61 -2.94
CA GLY A 108 0.16 -32.31 -1.73
C GLY A 108 -1.35 -32.59 -1.69
N ALA A 109 -2.12 -32.03 -2.64
CA ALA A 109 -3.56 -32.24 -2.75
C ALA A 109 -3.86 -33.44 -3.66
N LEU A 110 -4.78 -34.31 -3.21
CA LEU A 110 -5.30 -35.40 -4.03
C LEU A 110 -6.12 -34.83 -5.18
N ASP A 111 -5.66 -35.03 -6.41
CA ASP A 111 -6.34 -34.59 -7.62
C ASP A 111 -7.24 -35.70 -8.21
N ARG A 112 -6.77 -36.95 -8.24
CA ARG A 112 -7.50 -38.05 -8.87
C ARG A 112 -7.24 -39.41 -8.24
N VAL A 113 -8.29 -40.23 -8.15
CA VAL A 113 -8.22 -41.66 -7.81
C VAL A 113 -8.74 -42.48 -8.99
N VAL A 114 -7.99 -43.49 -9.41
CA VAL A 114 -8.38 -44.40 -10.48
C VAL A 114 -8.27 -45.83 -9.98
N GLN A 115 -9.37 -46.59 -10.04
CA GLN A 115 -9.37 -48.01 -9.69
C GLN A 115 -9.29 -48.88 -10.95
N LYS A 116 -8.15 -49.54 -11.12
CA LYS A 116 -7.89 -50.46 -12.23
C LYS A 116 -6.80 -51.47 -11.84
N PRO A 117 -7.12 -52.76 -11.67
CA PRO A 117 -6.11 -53.80 -11.46
C PRO A 117 -5.24 -53.97 -12.71
N CYS A 118 -3.95 -54.19 -12.51
CA CYS A 118 -2.98 -54.19 -13.60
C CYS A 118 -1.67 -54.87 -13.22
N LYS A 119 -1.00 -55.42 -14.25
CA LYS A 119 0.30 -56.07 -14.17
C LYS A 119 1.06 -55.74 -15.46
N GLY A 120 2.15 -55.00 -15.34
CA GLY A 120 3.05 -54.62 -16.44
C GLY A 120 4.29 -55.51 -16.50
N SER A 121 5.25 -55.14 -17.34
CA SER A 121 6.53 -55.83 -17.48
C SER A 121 7.58 -55.24 -16.52
N ALA A 122 8.41 -56.09 -15.93
CA ALA A 122 9.60 -55.63 -15.20
C ALA A 122 10.59 -54.96 -16.15
N CYS A 123 11.14 -53.80 -15.76
CA CYS A 123 12.14 -53.08 -16.55
C CYS A 123 13.33 -52.67 -15.68
N SER A 124 14.54 -52.98 -16.15
CA SER A 124 15.81 -52.64 -15.50
C SER A 124 16.56 -51.50 -16.20
N LYS A 125 15.96 -50.89 -17.23
CA LYS A 125 16.55 -49.75 -17.93
C LYS A 125 16.61 -48.52 -17.01
N PRO A 126 17.61 -47.63 -17.21
CA PRO A 126 17.75 -46.43 -16.42
C PRO A 126 16.53 -45.51 -16.54
N PHE A 127 16.32 -44.69 -15.53
CA PHE A 127 15.38 -43.58 -15.57
C PHE A 127 15.96 -42.43 -16.38
N VAL A 128 15.13 -41.82 -17.23
CA VAL A 128 15.46 -40.61 -17.97
C VAL A 128 14.58 -39.48 -17.45
N VAL A 129 15.20 -38.41 -16.98
CA VAL A 129 14.54 -37.29 -16.31
C VAL A 129 14.58 -36.06 -17.21
N GLY A 130 13.40 -35.48 -17.48
CA GLY A 130 13.28 -34.13 -18.03
C GLY A 130 13.23 -33.98 -19.56
N THR A 131 13.19 -35.05 -20.34
CA THR A 131 13.13 -34.98 -21.81
C THR A 131 11.94 -34.14 -22.29
N GLY A 132 12.18 -33.10 -23.08
CA GLY A 132 11.12 -32.21 -23.59
C GLY A 132 10.59 -31.19 -22.58
N VAL A 133 11.15 -31.12 -21.36
CA VAL A 133 10.77 -30.16 -20.32
C VAL A 133 11.66 -28.92 -20.42
N LYS A 134 11.05 -27.72 -20.47
CA LYS A 134 11.75 -26.45 -20.24
C LYS A 134 11.43 -25.95 -18.83
N GLY A 135 12.43 -25.92 -17.96
CA GLY A 135 12.25 -25.58 -16.55
C GLY A 135 13.32 -26.22 -15.68
N GLY A 136 12.92 -26.87 -14.58
CA GLY A 136 13.84 -27.63 -13.75
C GLY A 136 13.23 -28.70 -12.86
N VAL A 137 14.10 -29.57 -12.34
CA VAL A 137 13.76 -30.66 -11.40
C VAL A 137 14.67 -30.53 -10.19
N ARG A 138 14.10 -30.68 -8.98
CA ARG A 138 14.86 -30.57 -7.72
C ARG A 138 15.08 -31.91 -7.05
N GLN A 139 14.07 -32.78 -7.08
CA GLN A 139 14.19 -34.12 -6.49
C GLN A 139 13.18 -35.08 -7.10
N LEU A 140 13.56 -36.35 -7.12
CA LEU A 140 12.68 -37.48 -7.41
C LEU A 140 12.89 -38.54 -6.34
N ARG A 141 11.82 -39.01 -5.72
CA ARG A 141 11.85 -39.97 -4.64
C ARG A 141 10.95 -41.14 -4.97
N LEU A 142 11.39 -42.34 -4.61
CA LEU A 142 10.63 -43.56 -4.79
C LEU A 142 10.55 -44.31 -3.47
N PHE A 143 9.34 -44.69 -3.11
CA PHE A 143 9.06 -45.48 -1.92
C PHE A 143 8.41 -46.81 -2.29
N ASP A 144 8.73 -47.86 -1.54
CA ASP A 144 8.25 -49.23 -1.73
C ASP A 144 6.87 -49.51 -1.10
N ARG A 145 6.13 -48.45 -0.78
CA ARG A 145 4.75 -48.51 -0.29
C ARG A 145 3.91 -47.37 -0.84
N ALA A 146 2.60 -47.56 -0.85
CA ALA A 146 1.64 -46.55 -1.25
C ALA A 146 1.39 -45.59 -0.07
N PHE A 147 1.56 -44.29 -0.29
CA PHE A 147 1.29 -43.27 0.72
C PHE A 147 -0.15 -42.76 0.68
N GLY A 148 -0.71 -42.57 1.87
CA GLY A 148 -1.89 -41.75 2.06
C GLY A 148 -1.55 -40.27 1.92
N GLY A 149 -2.55 -39.42 1.69
CA GLY A 149 -2.32 -38.00 1.47
C GLY A 149 -1.72 -37.22 2.65
N MET A 150 -1.84 -37.69 3.91
CA MET A 150 -1.10 -37.07 5.02
C MET A 150 0.41 -37.34 4.90
N GLU A 151 0.77 -38.57 4.55
CA GLU A 151 2.17 -38.95 4.33
C GLU A 151 2.74 -38.22 3.10
N VAL A 152 1.95 -38.03 2.04
CA VAL A 152 2.34 -37.23 0.86
C VAL A 152 2.60 -35.76 1.23
N GLN A 153 1.94 -35.21 2.25
CA GLN A 153 2.17 -33.84 2.71
C GLN A 153 3.46 -33.72 3.51
N ASP A 154 3.74 -34.69 4.39
CA ASP A 154 5.00 -34.74 5.12
C ASP A 154 6.20 -34.68 4.16
N LEU A 155 6.08 -35.35 3.00
CA LEU A 155 7.13 -35.33 2.00
C LEU A 155 7.36 -33.97 1.33
N LEU A 156 6.40 -33.06 1.27
CA LEU A 156 6.47 -31.83 0.46
C LEU A 156 7.77 -31.07 0.64
N LEU A 157 8.27 -31.04 1.87
CA LEU A 157 9.45 -30.27 2.27
C LEU A 157 10.55 -31.08 2.94
N MET A 158 10.42 -32.41 3.01
CA MET A 158 11.49 -33.26 3.54
C MET A 158 12.63 -33.39 2.53
N ASP A 159 13.83 -33.00 2.94
CA ASP A 159 15.05 -33.37 2.20
C ASP A 159 15.55 -34.76 2.63
N PHE A 160 16.67 -35.20 2.07
CA PHE A 160 17.22 -36.52 2.38
C PHE A 160 17.53 -36.71 3.87
N ALA A 161 18.03 -35.67 4.56
CA ALA A 161 18.35 -35.76 5.99
C ALA A 161 17.07 -35.87 6.82
N ASP A 162 16.03 -35.10 6.47
CA ASP A 162 14.72 -35.17 7.10
C ASP A 162 14.12 -36.58 6.97
N ILE A 163 14.13 -37.15 5.75
CA ILE A 163 13.60 -38.50 5.50
C ILE A 163 14.36 -39.54 6.33
N ARG A 164 15.69 -39.49 6.36
CA ARG A 164 16.50 -40.44 7.14
C ARG A 164 16.24 -40.38 8.65
N ALA A 165 15.87 -39.22 9.17
CA ALA A 165 15.58 -39.03 10.59
C ALA A 165 14.13 -39.39 10.95
N SER A 166 13.29 -39.69 9.95
CA SER A 166 11.86 -39.96 10.12
C SER A 166 11.51 -41.44 9.99
N SER A 167 10.24 -41.77 10.21
CA SER A 167 9.67 -43.11 9.97
C SER A 167 9.68 -43.53 8.49
N TYR A 168 9.85 -42.58 7.56
CA TYR A 168 9.86 -42.84 6.12
C TYR A 168 11.14 -43.51 5.61
N ALA A 169 12.23 -43.44 6.40
CA ALA A 169 13.55 -43.96 6.02
C ALA A 169 13.51 -45.44 5.59
N GLY A 170 12.72 -46.27 6.27
CA GLY A 170 12.63 -47.70 5.99
C GLY A 170 11.96 -48.06 4.67
N SER A 171 11.17 -47.15 4.10
CA SER A 171 10.45 -47.35 2.83
C SER A 171 11.10 -46.65 1.63
N LEU A 172 12.17 -45.88 1.83
CA LEU A 172 12.82 -45.12 0.76
C LEU A 172 13.67 -46.04 -0.13
N ALA A 173 13.19 -46.31 -1.34
CA ALA A 173 13.87 -47.19 -2.30
C ALA A 173 14.90 -46.46 -3.17
N ALA A 174 14.65 -45.19 -3.51
CA ALA A 174 15.59 -44.33 -4.24
C ALA A 174 15.31 -42.84 -3.97
N PHE A 175 16.35 -42.02 -3.98
CA PHE A 175 16.28 -40.57 -3.94
C PHE A 175 17.28 -39.99 -4.94
N TYR A 176 16.77 -39.52 -6.07
CA TYR A 176 17.54 -38.78 -7.07
C TYR A 176 17.56 -37.30 -6.71
N ASP A 177 18.68 -36.84 -6.17
CA ASP A 177 18.86 -35.49 -5.64
C ASP A 177 19.46 -34.57 -6.70
N PHE A 178 18.66 -33.58 -7.12
CA PHE A 178 19.06 -32.49 -8.00
C PHE A 178 19.14 -31.16 -7.24
N GLY A 179 19.03 -31.17 -5.91
CA GLY A 179 19.21 -30.02 -5.02
C GLY A 179 20.67 -29.77 -4.62
N CYS A 180 21.61 -30.55 -5.17
CA CYS A 180 23.04 -30.46 -4.90
C CYS A 180 23.88 -30.25 -6.17
N LYS A 181 25.12 -29.78 -5.99
CA LYS A 181 26.02 -29.40 -7.10
C LYS A 181 26.24 -30.51 -8.13
N ALA A 182 26.51 -31.72 -7.64
CA ALA A 182 26.61 -32.92 -8.45
C ALA A 182 25.37 -33.78 -8.18
N PRO A 183 24.56 -34.10 -9.19
CA PRO A 183 23.34 -34.86 -8.98
C PRO A 183 23.70 -36.30 -8.61
N VAL A 184 23.03 -36.83 -7.59
CA VAL A 184 23.37 -38.11 -6.98
C VAL A 184 22.12 -38.87 -6.60
N GLU A 185 22.14 -40.19 -6.75
CA GLU A 185 21.15 -41.07 -6.14
C GLU A 185 21.62 -41.39 -4.70
N ARG A 186 20.94 -40.84 -3.70
CA ARG A 186 21.42 -40.80 -2.31
C ARG A 186 21.40 -42.15 -1.59
N VAL A 187 20.58 -43.10 -2.03
CA VAL A 187 20.45 -44.42 -1.36
C VAL A 187 21.61 -45.34 -1.76
N SER A 188 21.89 -45.46 -3.05
CA SER A 188 22.99 -46.27 -3.61
C SER A 188 24.32 -45.51 -3.69
N GLY A 189 24.30 -44.17 -3.66
CA GLY A 189 25.47 -43.33 -3.88
C GLY A 189 25.88 -43.20 -5.36
N SER A 190 25.07 -43.71 -6.29
CA SER A 190 25.36 -43.70 -7.72
C SER A 190 25.31 -42.29 -8.31
N THR A 191 26.17 -42.03 -9.28
CA THR A 191 26.18 -40.76 -10.02
C THR A 191 25.04 -40.70 -11.04
N ILE A 192 24.56 -39.49 -11.33
CA ILE A 192 23.56 -39.23 -12.36
C ILE A 192 24.21 -38.50 -13.53
N ALA A 193 24.05 -39.02 -14.75
CA ALA A 193 24.68 -38.46 -15.95
C ALA A 193 23.75 -37.44 -16.63
N LEU A 194 24.25 -36.25 -16.94
CA LEU A 194 23.51 -35.23 -17.68
C LEU A 194 23.76 -35.35 -19.19
N GLN A 195 22.74 -35.07 -20.01
CA GLN A 195 22.77 -35.17 -21.46
C GLN A 195 22.17 -33.90 -22.11
N GLY A 196 22.61 -33.58 -23.34
CA GLY A 196 22.09 -32.45 -24.10
C GLY A 196 22.37 -31.10 -23.44
N ASP A 197 21.33 -30.27 -23.28
CA ASP A 197 21.42 -28.94 -22.66
C ASP A 197 21.19 -28.92 -21.15
N ALA A 198 21.04 -30.09 -20.52
CA ALA A 198 20.75 -30.24 -19.11
C ALA A 198 21.95 -29.83 -18.25
N LYS A 199 21.72 -28.96 -17.26
CA LYS A 199 22.78 -28.46 -16.37
C LYS A 199 22.31 -28.26 -14.94
N MET A 200 23.16 -28.58 -13.97
CA MET A 200 22.95 -28.15 -12.59
C MET A 200 23.22 -26.66 -12.48
N ARG A 201 22.24 -25.90 -12.00
CA ARG A 201 22.38 -24.45 -11.83
C ARG A 201 22.02 -24.00 -10.43
N ALA A 202 22.76 -23.03 -9.93
CA ALA A 202 22.33 -22.18 -8.83
C ALA A 202 21.33 -21.14 -9.36
N LEU A 203 20.23 -21.01 -8.65
CA LEU A 203 19.07 -20.18 -8.96
C LEU A 203 18.92 -19.15 -7.85
N PHE A 204 18.76 -17.89 -8.23
CA PHE A 204 18.69 -16.76 -7.31
C PHE A 204 17.40 -15.98 -7.60
N PRO A 205 16.33 -16.22 -6.82
CA PRO A 205 15.06 -15.54 -6.98
C PRO A 205 15.26 -14.05 -6.74
N SER A 206 14.78 -13.22 -7.67
CA SER A 206 14.99 -11.76 -7.60
C SER A 206 14.18 -11.04 -8.68
N VAL A 207 14.01 -9.73 -8.49
CA VAL A 207 13.56 -8.86 -9.57
C VAL A 207 14.69 -8.70 -10.58
N GLN A 208 14.38 -9.01 -11.84
CA GLN A 208 15.24 -8.77 -13.00
C GLN A 208 14.90 -7.40 -13.61
N LEU A 209 15.91 -6.52 -13.68
CA LEU A 209 15.82 -5.18 -14.24
C LEU A 209 16.63 -5.10 -15.53
N ARG A 210 15.98 -4.69 -16.61
CA ARG A 210 16.59 -4.51 -17.94
C ARG A 210 15.99 -3.31 -18.63
N GLY A 211 16.81 -2.61 -19.43
CA GLY A 211 16.37 -1.42 -20.16
C GLY A 211 15.89 -0.34 -19.18
N SER A 212 14.64 0.08 -19.28
CA SER A 212 14.04 1.12 -18.44
C SER A 212 13.15 0.57 -17.31
N ALA A 213 13.29 -0.70 -16.93
CA ALA A 213 12.53 -1.33 -15.85
C ALA A 213 12.98 -0.84 -14.46
N TYR A 214 12.02 -0.50 -13.60
CA TYR A 214 12.26 -0.08 -12.22
C TYR A 214 10.99 -0.27 -11.36
N LEU A 215 11.12 -0.13 -10.05
CA LEU A 215 9.99 -0.13 -9.12
C LEU A 215 9.78 1.29 -8.58
N ALA A 216 8.51 1.73 -8.58
CA ALA A 216 8.11 3.03 -8.07
C ALA A 216 7.33 2.87 -6.76
N ILE A 217 7.77 3.55 -5.70
CA ILE A 217 7.14 3.53 -4.39
C ILE A 217 6.42 4.87 -4.21
N SER A 218 5.09 4.84 -4.24
CA SER A 218 4.25 6.07 -4.31
C SER A 218 3.23 6.22 -3.19
N ASN A 219 3.01 5.18 -2.38
CA ASN A 219 2.00 5.18 -1.31
C ASN A 219 2.61 5.27 0.10
N GLU A 220 3.87 5.70 0.21
CA GLU A 220 4.61 5.66 1.48
C GLU A 220 5.23 7.03 1.86
N PRO A 221 4.41 8.07 2.07
CA PRO A 221 4.90 9.43 2.31
C PRO A 221 5.71 9.59 3.61
N GLY A 222 5.64 8.60 4.52
CA GLY A 222 6.41 8.57 5.77
C GLY A 222 7.86 8.10 5.61
N ILE A 223 8.25 7.62 4.42
CA ILE A 223 9.59 7.12 4.12
C ILE A 223 10.29 8.16 3.27
N ASN A 224 11.24 8.89 3.85
CA ASN A 224 11.87 10.03 3.18
C ASN A 224 13.37 10.17 3.54
N PRO A 225 14.20 9.15 3.23
CA PRO A 225 15.64 9.20 3.50
C PRO A 225 16.27 10.41 2.79
N ALA A 226 17.09 11.18 3.50
CA ALA A 226 17.69 12.43 3.04
C ALA A 226 16.68 13.55 2.68
N GLY A 227 15.40 13.44 3.09
CA GLY A 227 14.40 14.45 2.73
C GLY A 227 14.41 15.71 3.59
N ARG A 228 14.71 15.58 4.89
CA ARG A 228 14.72 16.73 5.83
C ARG A 228 16.13 17.18 6.20
N ARG A 229 17.01 17.27 5.20
CA ARG A 229 18.37 17.80 5.29
C ARG A 229 19.38 16.95 6.07
N ASN A 230 19.13 16.72 7.36
CA ASN A 230 20.02 16.00 8.26
C ASN A 230 19.33 14.83 8.97
N ASP A 231 18.21 14.32 8.43
CA ASP A 231 17.61 13.09 8.94
C ASP A 231 18.61 11.93 8.79
N ALA A 232 18.78 11.16 9.85
CA ALA A 232 19.56 9.93 9.80
C ALA A 232 18.83 8.89 8.95
N TYR A 233 19.58 8.05 8.24
CA TYR A 233 19.00 6.96 7.45
C TYR A 233 20.01 5.85 7.15
N SER A 234 19.49 4.69 6.77
CA SER A 234 20.28 3.62 6.15
C SER A 234 19.52 2.98 5.02
N ILE A 235 20.22 2.67 3.93
CA ILE A 235 19.71 1.89 2.80
C ILE A 235 20.62 0.67 2.65
N GLN A 236 20.05 -0.53 2.66
CA GLN A 236 20.81 -1.78 2.46
C GLN A 236 20.14 -2.62 1.38
N ALA A 237 20.93 -3.17 0.45
CA ALA A 237 20.40 -3.96 -0.65
C ALA A 237 21.30 -5.15 -1.01
N TRP A 238 20.68 -6.21 -1.54
CA TRP A 238 21.38 -7.26 -2.26
C TRP A 238 21.21 -7.05 -3.76
N ILE A 239 22.34 -6.88 -4.46
CA ILE A 239 22.37 -6.58 -5.89
C ILE A 239 23.27 -7.54 -6.65
N ARG A 240 22.97 -7.75 -7.94
CA ARG A 240 23.84 -8.41 -8.90
C ARG A 240 23.85 -7.61 -10.20
N LEU A 241 24.96 -6.91 -10.42
CA LEU A 241 25.13 -6.00 -11.56
C LEU A 241 25.38 -6.76 -12.87
N GLU A 242 24.63 -6.46 -13.91
CA GLU A 242 24.82 -6.94 -15.29
C GLU A 242 24.94 -5.74 -16.23
N PRO A 243 26.11 -5.08 -16.29
CA PRO A 243 26.26 -3.88 -17.09
C PRO A 243 26.16 -4.21 -18.59
N PHE A 244 25.60 -3.29 -19.37
CA PHE A 244 25.57 -3.35 -20.83
C PHE A 244 26.30 -2.14 -21.43
N ASP A 245 26.69 -2.27 -22.70
CA ASP A 245 27.47 -1.23 -23.39
C ASP A 245 26.67 0.07 -23.55
N GLY A 246 27.25 1.19 -23.12
CA GLY A 246 26.70 2.54 -23.34
C GLY A 246 26.18 3.27 -22.09
N GLN A 247 26.26 2.66 -20.90
CA GLN A 247 25.87 3.28 -19.63
C GLN A 247 26.93 3.09 -18.55
N ASP A 248 27.28 4.17 -17.84
CA ASP A 248 28.40 4.23 -16.89
C ASP A 248 27.96 4.32 -15.42
N ALA A 249 26.64 4.35 -15.15
CA ALA A 249 26.07 4.38 -13.82
C ALA A 249 24.75 3.59 -13.76
N TYR A 250 24.50 2.88 -12.66
CA TYR A 250 23.32 2.04 -12.44
C TYR A 250 22.75 2.27 -11.03
N THR A 251 21.55 2.84 -10.93
CA THR A 251 20.92 3.22 -9.66
C THR A 251 20.29 2.03 -8.95
N VAL A 252 20.68 1.78 -7.71
CA VAL A 252 20.10 0.73 -6.86
C VAL A 252 18.82 1.25 -6.18
N PHE A 253 18.92 2.41 -5.54
CA PHE A 253 17.83 3.05 -4.81
C PHE A 253 18.00 4.56 -4.86
N ALA A 254 16.92 5.30 -5.06
CA ALA A 254 16.92 6.76 -5.05
C ALA A 254 15.69 7.33 -4.34
N ASN A 255 15.87 8.52 -3.78
CA ASN A 255 14.80 9.37 -3.27
C ASN A 255 15.05 10.81 -3.69
N GLY A 256 14.11 11.41 -4.41
CA GLY A 256 14.23 12.78 -4.94
C GLY A 256 14.50 12.79 -6.44
N ASP A 257 14.76 13.99 -6.98
CA ASP A 257 15.14 14.19 -8.38
C ASP A 257 16.61 14.64 -8.42
N LEU A 258 17.47 14.00 -9.21
CA LEU A 258 18.90 14.36 -9.33
C LEU A 258 19.14 15.80 -9.83
N SER A 259 18.12 16.43 -10.43
CA SER A 259 18.19 17.84 -10.85
C SER A 259 17.82 18.82 -9.74
N GLU A 260 17.26 18.33 -8.62
CA GLU A 260 16.96 19.09 -7.42
C GLU A 260 18.14 18.94 -6.42
N GLU A 261 18.39 19.95 -5.60
CA GLU A 261 19.48 19.93 -4.59
C GLU A 261 19.08 19.15 -3.31
N ALA A 262 18.11 18.23 -3.39
CA ALA A 262 17.53 17.50 -2.26
C ALA A 262 17.38 15.99 -2.51
N GLY A 263 17.49 15.19 -1.45
CA GLY A 263 17.34 13.73 -1.51
C GLY A 263 18.65 12.97 -1.59
N MET A 264 18.62 11.75 -2.11
CA MET A 264 19.78 10.85 -2.20
C MET A 264 19.67 9.82 -3.32
N SER A 265 20.83 9.32 -3.75
CA SER A 265 20.93 8.19 -4.69
C SER A 265 22.06 7.25 -4.25
N LEU A 266 21.73 5.95 -4.18
CA LEU A 266 22.67 4.85 -4.02
C LEU A 266 22.78 4.13 -5.36
N TYR A 267 23.97 4.14 -5.96
CA TYR A 267 24.18 3.66 -7.32
C TYR A 267 25.55 3.01 -7.47
N VAL A 268 25.78 2.32 -8.58
CA VAL A 268 27.07 1.74 -8.94
C VAL A 268 27.57 2.43 -10.20
N ALA A 269 28.79 2.96 -10.19
CA ALA A 269 29.37 3.67 -11.33
C ALA A 269 30.69 3.03 -11.79
N ARG A 270 31.01 3.25 -13.07
CA ARG A 270 32.23 2.78 -13.69
C ARG A 270 33.40 3.71 -13.35
N ASP A 271 34.44 3.14 -12.75
CA ASP A 271 35.75 3.74 -12.52
C ASP A 271 36.77 2.98 -13.37
N GLU A 272 37.18 3.59 -14.49
CA GLU A 272 37.97 2.96 -15.54
C GLU A 272 37.33 1.64 -16.07
N ALA A 273 37.89 0.49 -15.71
CA ALA A 273 37.41 -0.85 -16.08
C ALA A 273 36.67 -1.57 -14.94
N SER A 274 36.51 -0.92 -13.78
CA SER A 274 35.91 -1.50 -12.58
C SER A 274 34.62 -0.77 -12.19
N TRP A 275 33.82 -1.40 -11.33
CA TRP A 275 32.55 -0.85 -10.84
C TRP A 275 32.64 -0.62 -9.33
N ARG A 276 32.19 0.54 -8.87
CA ARG A 276 32.26 0.94 -7.46
C ARG A 276 30.90 1.45 -6.98
N LEU A 277 30.64 1.24 -5.69
CA LEU A 277 29.44 1.73 -5.04
C LEU A 277 29.60 3.23 -4.77
N CYS A 278 28.57 3.99 -5.10
CA CYS A 278 28.54 5.44 -4.97
C CYS A 278 27.29 5.86 -4.20
N ALA A 279 27.42 6.90 -3.38
CA ALA A 279 26.31 7.52 -2.68
C ALA A 279 26.34 9.03 -2.89
N LEU A 280 25.27 9.56 -3.47
CA LEU A 280 25.01 10.98 -3.62
C LEU A 280 23.98 11.43 -2.58
N ARG A 281 24.17 12.62 -2.00
CA ARG A 281 23.24 13.26 -1.06
C ARG A 281 23.13 14.75 -1.43
N GLY A 282 21.94 15.20 -1.82
CA GLY A 282 21.74 16.56 -2.34
C GLY A 282 22.66 16.85 -3.53
N ASP A 283 23.27 18.04 -3.52
CA ASP A 283 24.23 18.54 -4.51
C ASP A 283 25.71 18.31 -4.12
N GLU A 284 25.99 17.50 -3.09
CA GLU A 284 27.35 17.21 -2.65
C GLU A 284 28.12 16.30 -3.64
N GLU A 285 29.45 16.32 -3.56
CA GLU A 285 30.29 15.35 -4.28
C GLU A 285 29.97 13.91 -3.81
N PRO A 286 29.78 12.95 -4.73
CA PRO A 286 29.39 11.60 -4.37
C PRO A 286 30.52 10.90 -3.60
N MET A 287 30.17 10.21 -2.51
CA MET A 287 31.10 9.31 -1.84
C MET A 287 31.22 8.02 -2.64
N ILE A 288 32.47 7.57 -2.89
CA ILE A 288 32.78 6.38 -3.70
C ILE A 288 33.48 5.34 -2.82
N SER A 289 33.09 4.07 -2.95
CA SER A 289 33.74 2.95 -2.27
C SER A 289 35.18 2.72 -2.77
N LYS A 290 36.02 2.14 -1.90
CA LYS A 290 37.32 1.55 -2.26
C LYS A 290 37.13 0.13 -2.80
N GLY A 291 36.22 -0.62 -2.19
CA GLY A 291 35.81 -1.95 -2.61
C GLY A 291 35.08 -1.93 -3.94
N LEU A 292 35.24 -3.02 -4.70
CA LEU A 292 34.64 -3.19 -6.02
C LEU A 292 33.29 -3.91 -5.91
N VAL A 293 32.34 -3.50 -6.74
CA VAL A 293 31.11 -4.23 -7.01
C VAL A 293 31.34 -5.07 -8.26
N GLN A 294 31.67 -6.34 -8.10
CA GLN A 294 32.01 -7.18 -9.26
C GLN A 294 30.76 -7.53 -10.07
N PRO A 295 30.73 -7.25 -11.39
CA PRO A 295 29.63 -7.69 -12.25
C PRO A 295 29.38 -9.19 -12.15
N GLN A 296 28.11 -9.59 -12.30
CA GLN A 296 27.65 -10.98 -12.30
C GLN A 296 27.80 -11.73 -10.96
N LEU A 297 28.28 -11.06 -9.91
CA LEU A 297 28.31 -11.57 -8.53
C LEU A 297 27.25 -10.86 -7.68
N TRP A 298 26.68 -11.59 -6.73
CA TRP A 298 25.83 -10.99 -5.71
C TRP A 298 26.69 -10.24 -4.70
N THR A 299 26.31 -9.00 -4.40
CA THR A 299 27.01 -8.14 -3.45
C THR A 299 25.99 -7.48 -2.53
N ASN A 300 26.25 -7.53 -1.23
CA ASN A 300 25.47 -6.74 -0.28
C ASN A 300 26.06 -5.32 -0.25
N VAL A 301 25.23 -4.31 -0.49
CA VAL A 301 25.63 -2.91 -0.47
C VAL A 301 24.83 -2.18 0.60
N CYS A 302 25.48 -1.32 1.37
CA CYS A 302 24.79 -0.49 2.35
C CYS A 302 25.38 0.92 2.42
N LEU A 303 24.48 1.88 2.59
CA LEU A 303 24.78 3.27 2.90
C LEU A 303 24.14 3.61 4.25
N THR A 304 24.89 4.26 5.14
CA THR A 304 24.37 4.84 6.38
C THR A 304 24.73 6.32 6.47
N TYR A 305 23.86 7.12 7.08
CA TYR A 305 24.10 8.50 7.49
C TYR A 305 23.55 8.74 8.88
N ASP A 306 24.37 9.27 9.80
CA ASP A 306 24.05 9.41 11.22
C ASP A 306 23.17 10.61 11.57
N GLY A 307 22.85 11.47 10.59
CA GLY A 307 22.10 12.71 10.78
C GLY A 307 22.90 13.85 11.42
N LEU A 308 24.19 13.62 11.67
CA LEU A 308 25.13 14.58 12.21
C LEU A 308 26.14 14.97 11.14
N GLN A 309 27.16 14.14 10.90
CA GLN A 309 28.24 14.42 9.95
C GLN A 309 28.84 13.15 9.32
N THR A 310 28.41 11.95 9.72
CA THR A 310 29.05 10.70 9.30
C THR A 310 28.20 9.96 8.29
N GLN A 311 28.76 9.77 7.09
CA GLN A 311 28.23 8.91 6.05
C GLN A 311 29.18 7.72 5.83
N SER A 312 28.65 6.51 5.70
CA SER A 312 29.45 5.28 5.55
C SER A 312 28.92 4.37 4.45
N LEU A 313 29.82 3.78 3.67
CA LEU A 313 29.54 2.74 2.69
C LEU A 313 30.06 1.40 3.18
N TYR A 314 29.26 0.36 2.97
CA TYR A 314 29.60 -1.02 3.26
C TYR A 314 29.46 -1.85 1.99
N VAL A 315 30.43 -2.74 1.77
CA VAL A 315 30.41 -3.73 0.69
C VAL A 315 30.56 -5.11 1.35
N ASP A 316 29.65 -6.02 1.04
CA ASP A 316 29.54 -7.35 1.64
C ASP A 316 29.44 -7.34 3.18
N GLY A 317 28.72 -6.35 3.71
CA GLY A 317 28.52 -6.18 5.15
C GLY A 317 29.76 -5.72 5.93
N VAL A 318 30.82 -5.29 5.24
CA VAL A 318 32.05 -4.76 5.82
C VAL A 318 32.14 -3.27 5.55
N LEU A 319 32.47 -2.47 6.57
CA LEU A 319 32.70 -1.03 6.41
C LEU A 319 33.87 -0.82 5.44
N ASP A 320 33.60 -0.12 4.33
CA ASP A 320 34.56 0.08 3.26
C ASP A 320 35.09 1.51 3.22
N SER A 321 34.18 2.49 3.27
CA SER A 321 34.50 3.92 3.15
C SER A 321 33.62 4.74 4.09
N GLN A 322 34.18 5.83 4.64
CA GLN A 322 33.48 6.70 5.59
C GLN A 322 34.01 8.13 5.46
N ILE A 323 33.10 9.10 5.57
CA ILE A 323 33.37 10.53 5.67
C ILE A 323 32.64 11.05 6.90
N SER A 324 33.30 11.88 7.72
CA SER A 324 32.76 12.43 8.97
C SER A 324 32.63 13.96 8.95
N THR A 325 32.52 14.54 7.75
CA THR A 325 32.44 15.99 7.53
C THR A 325 31.26 16.36 6.63
N CYS A 326 30.24 15.49 6.54
CA CYS A 326 29.05 15.72 5.72
C CYS A 326 28.24 16.91 6.28
N LEU A 327 27.80 17.81 5.39
CA LEU A 327 27.00 18.98 5.78
C LEU A 327 25.50 18.68 5.63
N PRO A 328 24.60 19.36 6.36
CA PRO A 328 23.18 19.23 6.07
C PRO A 328 22.88 19.60 4.61
N ILE A 329 22.00 18.84 3.95
CA ILE A 329 21.59 19.16 2.57
C ILE A 329 20.98 20.58 2.53
N SER A 330 21.24 21.31 1.46
CA SER A 330 20.77 22.69 1.30
C SER A 330 19.25 22.78 1.31
N ASP A 331 18.58 21.93 0.53
CA ASP A 331 17.13 21.93 0.32
C ASP A 331 16.39 20.80 1.07
N VAL A 332 15.07 20.95 1.16
CA VAL A 332 14.15 19.99 1.76
C VAL A 332 13.33 19.32 0.67
N LEU A 333 13.33 18.00 0.65
CA LEU A 333 12.40 17.20 -0.17
C LEU A 333 11.16 16.91 0.69
N GLU A 334 10.12 17.74 0.56
CA GLU A 334 8.88 17.61 1.35
C GLU A 334 8.10 16.32 1.02
N GLU A 335 8.07 15.95 -0.27
CA GLU A 335 7.40 14.74 -0.75
C GLU A 335 8.42 13.72 -1.27
N PRO A 336 8.46 12.50 -0.72
CA PRO A 336 9.43 11.50 -1.15
C PRO A 336 9.13 11.02 -2.58
N LYS A 337 10.19 10.79 -3.36
CA LYS A 337 10.14 10.27 -4.74
C LYS A 337 10.97 8.99 -4.82
N LEU A 338 10.51 7.95 -4.14
CA LEU A 338 11.26 6.71 -3.93
C LEU A 338 11.22 5.79 -5.16
N ARG A 339 12.40 5.31 -5.57
CA ARG A 339 12.58 4.36 -6.67
C ARG A 339 13.60 3.28 -6.31
N ILE A 340 13.33 2.05 -6.73
CA ILE A 340 14.31 0.97 -6.75
C ILE A 340 14.65 0.68 -8.21
N GLY A 341 15.94 0.68 -8.53
CA GLY A 341 16.42 0.30 -9.86
C GLY A 341 16.42 1.41 -10.91
N ALA A 342 16.12 2.66 -10.54
CA ALA A 342 16.29 3.81 -11.43
C ALA A 342 16.31 5.10 -10.61
N ASP A 343 16.91 6.12 -11.20
CA ASP A 343 16.83 7.49 -10.69
C ASP A 343 15.71 8.30 -11.35
N LEU A 344 15.41 9.46 -10.78
CA LEU A 344 14.56 10.48 -11.36
C LEU A 344 15.41 11.65 -11.85
N SER A 345 15.11 12.16 -13.03
CA SER A 345 15.79 13.33 -13.58
C SER A 345 14.80 14.21 -14.33
N ASN A 346 14.82 15.51 -14.03
CA ASN A 346 14.02 16.55 -14.69
C ASN A 346 12.51 16.26 -14.64
N GLY A 347 12.02 15.68 -13.55
CA GLY A 347 10.61 15.30 -13.36
C GLY A 347 10.12 14.19 -14.31
N SER A 348 11.01 13.53 -15.05
CA SER A 348 10.65 12.46 -15.98
C SER A 348 10.31 11.15 -15.27
N ASP A 349 9.12 10.63 -15.51
CA ASP A 349 8.75 9.28 -15.08
C ASP A 349 9.56 8.17 -15.78
N ASN A 350 10.19 8.48 -16.92
CA ASN A 350 11.15 7.54 -17.51
C ASN A 350 12.42 7.57 -16.65
N GLY A 351 12.70 6.47 -15.95
CA GLY A 351 13.86 6.31 -15.09
C GLY A 351 15.17 6.68 -15.79
N LYS A 352 16.06 7.35 -15.07
CA LYS A 352 17.45 7.63 -15.50
C LYS A 352 18.38 6.61 -14.83
N ASP A 353 19.52 6.33 -15.46
CA ASP A 353 20.57 5.45 -14.91
C ASP A 353 19.98 4.11 -14.44
N CYS A 354 19.02 3.59 -15.22
CA CYS A 354 18.25 2.40 -14.88
C CYS A 354 19.17 1.22 -14.63
N PHE A 355 18.96 0.54 -13.51
CA PHE A 355 19.73 -0.62 -13.10
C PHE A 355 19.60 -1.73 -14.14
N SER A 356 20.73 -2.39 -14.42
CA SER A 356 20.77 -3.57 -15.26
C SER A 356 21.33 -4.72 -14.45
N GLY A 357 20.52 -5.76 -14.27
CA GLY A 357 20.84 -6.93 -13.48
C GLY A 357 19.70 -7.33 -12.55
N ALA A 358 20.03 -7.79 -11.35
CA ALA A 358 19.05 -8.28 -10.39
C ALA A 358 19.16 -7.60 -9.02
N ILE A 359 18.02 -7.38 -8.37
CA ILE A 359 17.91 -6.90 -6.99
C ILE A 359 16.93 -7.82 -6.26
N SER A 360 17.32 -8.34 -5.10
CA SER A 360 16.49 -9.27 -4.34
C SER A 360 15.93 -8.71 -3.05
N ARG A 361 16.59 -7.72 -2.45
CA ARG A 361 16.08 -7.07 -1.26
C ARG A 361 16.56 -5.64 -1.14
N VAL A 362 15.70 -4.77 -0.63
CA VAL A 362 16.05 -3.40 -0.24
C VAL A 362 15.41 -3.08 1.12
N ASP A 363 16.23 -2.69 2.09
CA ASP A 363 15.83 -2.32 3.45
C ASP A 363 16.13 -0.83 3.67
N VAL A 364 15.16 -0.09 4.21
CA VAL A 364 15.21 1.37 4.45
C VAL A 364 14.96 1.67 5.92
N TRP A 365 15.86 2.42 6.53
CA TRP A 365 15.83 2.79 7.94
C TRP A 365 15.86 4.31 8.13
N ASN A 366 15.24 4.81 9.19
CA ASN A 366 15.30 6.22 9.62
C ASN A 366 16.43 6.51 10.63
N ARG A 367 17.42 5.63 10.68
CA ARG A 367 18.61 5.76 11.52
C ARG A 367 19.81 5.16 10.82
N ALA A 368 21.01 5.54 11.26
CA ALA A 368 22.23 4.83 10.90
C ALA A 368 22.28 3.45 11.57
N LEU A 369 22.55 2.41 10.78
CA LEU A 369 22.87 1.08 11.28
C LEU A 369 24.33 1.00 11.73
N THR A 370 24.61 0.19 12.75
CA THR A 370 26.00 -0.15 13.11
C THR A 370 26.59 -1.18 12.14
N ALA A 371 27.92 -1.34 12.12
CA ALA A 371 28.58 -2.33 11.28
C ALA A 371 28.09 -3.77 11.57
N GLU A 372 27.83 -4.09 12.84
CA GLU A 372 27.28 -5.37 13.27
C GLU A 372 25.86 -5.58 12.77
N GLU A 373 25.02 -4.54 12.83
CA GLU A 373 23.66 -4.58 12.29
C GLU A 373 23.65 -4.76 10.79
N VAL A 374 24.46 -4.01 10.04
CA VAL A 374 24.61 -4.16 8.58
C VAL A 374 25.00 -5.60 8.24
N LYS A 375 25.99 -6.16 8.93
CA LYS A 375 26.44 -7.54 8.71
C LYS A 375 25.36 -8.57 9.07
N SER A 376 24.64 -8.35 10.17
CA SER A 376 23.56 -9.23 10.62
C SER A 376 22.40 -9.21 9.64
N TYR A 377 21.94 -8.03 9.23
CA TYR A 377 20.82 -7.88 8.31
C TYR A 377 21.17 -8.34 6.89
N ALA A 378 22.43 -8.26 6.48
CA ALA A 378 22.87 -8.86 5.21
C ALA A 378 22.66 -10.39 5.20
N ALA A 379 22.82 -11.06 6.34
CA ALA A 379 22.67 -12.51 6.47
C ALA A 379 21.23 -12.96 6.72
N GLU A 380 20.44 -12.18 7.48
CA GLU A 380 19.06 -12.49 7.82
C GLU A 380 18.17 -11.25 7.66
N GLU A 381 17.00 -11.40 7.03
CA GLU A 381 16.03 -10.30 6.89
C GLU A 381 15.67 -9.70 8.27
N PRO A 382 15.65 -8.36 8.39
CA PRO A 382 15.25 -7.71 9.63
C PRO A 382 13.82 -8.10 10.02
N SER A 383 13.54 -8.09 11.33
CA SER A 383 12.14 -8.16 11.78
C SER A 383 11.42 -6.88 11.34
N PHE A 384 10.17 -6.98 10.89
CA PHE A 384 9.39 -5.84 10.41
C PHE A 384 9.16 -4.76 11.50
N ASP A 385 9.34 -5.10 12.77
CA ASP A 385 9.26 -4.22 13.95
C ASP A 385 10.63 -3.79 14.48
N ALA A 386 11.72 -4.08 13.74
CA ALA A 386 13.05 -3.67 14.13
C ALA A 386 13.11 -2.14 14.25
N GLU A 387 13.76 -1.67 15.31
CA GLU A 387 13.78 -0.24 15.66
C GLU A 387 14.34 0.60 14.51
N GLY A 388 13.52 1.53 14.03
CA GLY A 388 13.86 2.46 12.95
C GLY A 388 13.73 1.90 11.53
N LEU A 389 13.30 0.65 11.35
CA LEU A 389 12.98 0.11 10.03
C LEU A 389 11.72 0.78 9.48
N GLN A 390 11.81 1.38 8.30
CA GLN A 390 10.68 2.03 7.62
C GLN A 390 10.16 1.20 6.45
N ALA A 391 11.05 0.51 5.75
CA ALA A 391 10.65 -0.48 4.75
C ALA A 391 11.60 -1.67 4.70
N SER A 392 11.04 -2.83 4.40
CA SER A 392 11.79 -3.99 3.93
C SER A 392 11.05 -4.57 2.72
N TYR A 393 11.68 -4.45 1.56
CA TYR A 393 11.14 -4.88 0.28
C TYR A 393 11.84 -6.17 -0.14
N ASP A 394 11.16 -7.30 0.02
CA ASP A 394 11.61 -8.58 -0.51
C ASP A 394 11.15 -8.70 -1.98
N LEU A 395 12.13 -8.73 -2.87
CA LEU A 395 11.99 -8.76 -4.32
C LEU A 395 12.21 -10.17 -4.89
N SER A 396 12.25 -11.20 -4.05
CA SER A 396 12.37 -12.61 -4.43
C SER A 396 11.03 -13.31 -4.60
N PHE A 397 9.92 -12.60 -4.35
CA PHE A 397 8.55 -13.06 -4.51
C PHE A 397 7.77 -12.16 -5.47
N ALA A 398 6.77 -12.72 -6.18
CA ALA A 398 5.94 -11.96 -7.12
C ALA A 398 5.02 -10.93 -6.45
N ASP A 399 4.55 -11.23 -5.22
CA ASP A 399 3.73 -10.31 -4.42
C ASP A 399 4.63 -9.34 -3.63
N ILE A 400 5.14 -8.32 -4.31
CA ILE A 400 6.08 -7.36 -3.73
C ILE A 400 5.33 -6.30 -2.92
N ASN A 401 5.53 -6.31 -1.61
CA ASN A 401 4.99 -5.34 -0.66
C ASN A 401 6.10 -4.86 0.28
N ASN A 402 5.91 -3.71 0.92
CA ASN A 402 6.71 -3.35 2.09
C ASN A 402 6.28 -4.21 3.30
N ALA A 403 7.20 -5.00 3.88
CA ALA A 403 6.90 -5.83 5.05
C ALA A 403 6.47 -5.01 6.29
N VAL A 404 6.86 -3.73 6.38
CA VAL A 404 6.55 -2.84 7.51
C VAL A 404 5.15 -2.24 7.40
N SER A 405 4.79 -1.63 6.26
CA SER A 405 3.47 -1.00 6.06
C SER A 405 2.41 -1.99 5.53
N SER A 406 2.85 -3.05 4.86
CA SER A 406 2.04 -3.95 4.01
C SER A 406 1.53 -3.29 2.73
N ASP A 407 2.05 -2.12 2.36
CA ASP A 407 1.67 -1.42 1.13
C ASP A 407 2.31 -2.08 -0.11
N PRO A 408 1.54 -2.27 -1.21
CA PRO A 408 2.06 -2.84 -2.45
C PRO A 408 2.94 -1.87 -3.22
N ILE A 409 3.91 -2.40 -3.98
CA ILE A 409 4.82 -1.60 -4.81
C ILE A 409 4.41 -1.64 -6.29
N GLY A 410 4.50 -0.51 -6.98
CA GLY A 410 4.24 -0.43 -8.42
C GLY A 410 5.42 -0.92 -9.26
N LEU A 411 5.21 -1.95 -10.08
CA LEU A 411 6.16 -2.44 -11.08
C LEU A 411 6.03 -1.63 -12.39
N ARG A 412 7.13 -1.15 -12.97
CA ARG A 412 7.13 -0.31 -14.19
C ARG A 412 7.94 -0.93 -15.31
N ASN A 413 7.54 -0.67 -16.57
CA ASN A 413 8.32 -0.99 -17.77
C ASN A 413 8.78 -2.45 -17.90
N GLY A 414 7.93 -3.40 -17.48
CA GLY A 414 8.17 -4.83 -17.71
C GLY A 414 9.12 -5.50 -16.72
N VAL A 415 9.21 -4.99 -15.48
CA VAL A 415 9.84 -5.74 -14.36
C VAL A 415 9.27 -7.16 -14.29
N VAL A 416 10.16 -8.14 -14.15
CA VAL A 416 9.81 -9.55 -13.95
C VAL A 416 10.53 -10.06 -12.71
N VAL A 417 9.85 -10.86 -11.89
CA VAL A 417 10.49 -11.68 -10.86
C VAL A 417 10.81 -13.04 -11.49
N ASP A 418 12.09 -13.39 -11.58
CA ASP A 418 12.57 -14.68 -12.12
C ASP A 418 13.92 -15.02 -11.45
N ASP A 419 14.38 -16.26 -11.63
CA ASP A 419 15.68 -16.67 -11.15
C ASP A 419 16.81 -16.18 -12.06
N VAL A 420 17.80 -15.52 -11.47
CA VAL A 420 19.14 -15.51 -12.07
C VAL A 420 19.65 -16.94 -12.10
N ARG A 421 20.22 -17.38 -13.23
CA ARG A 421 20.74 -18.74 -13.41
C ARG A 421 22.25 -18.72 -13.57
N GLN A 422 22.98 -19.35 -12.66
CA GLN A 422 24.42 -19.55 -12.76
C GLN A 422 24.75 -21.03 -12.79
N GLU A 423 25.80 -21.45 -13.51
CA GLU A 423 26.32 -22.82 -13.39
C GLU A 423 26.60 -23.13 -11.92
N ALA A 424 26.28 -24.35 -11.48
CA ALA A 424 26.54 -24.76 -10.11
C ALA A 424 28.07 -24.84 -9.84
N GLY A 425 28.66 -23.71 -9.43
CA GLY A 425 30.08 -23.53 -9.11
C GLY A 425 30.40 -23.73 -7.61
N THR A 426 31.64 -23.41 -7.21
CA THR A 426 32.18 -23.64 -5.86
C THR A 426 31.45 -22.91 -4.73
N THR A 427 30.54 -21.96 -5.02
CA THR A 427 29.71 -21.26 -4.02
C THR A 427 28.92 -22.28 -3.18
N PRO A 428 29.20 -22.40 -1.87
CA PRO A 428 28.41 -23.22 -0.97
C PRO A 428 26.94 -22.80 -1.00
N MET A 429 26.04 -23.75 -0.77
CA MET A 429 24.66 -23.41 -0.46
C MET A 429 24.66 -22.70 0.89
N PRO A 430 23.90 -21.60 1.06
CA PRO A 430 23.82 -20.93 2.34
C PRO A 430 23.29 -21.96 3.32
N THR A 431 24.07 -22.24 4.35
CA THR A 431 23.55 -22.99 5.49
C THR A 431 22.40 -22.16 6.05
N ALA A 432 21.23 -22.78 6.23
CA ALA A 432 20.19 -22.17 7.04
C ALA A 432 20.82 -21.70 8.35
N CYS A 433 20.36 -20.57 8.87
CA CYS A 433 20.72 -20.16 10.21
C CYS A 433 20.51 -21.37 11.13
N PRO A 434 21.54 -21.82 11.86
CA PRO A 434 21.40 -22.97 12.73
C PRO A 434 20.19 -22.70 13.64
N PRO A 435 19.26 -23.66 13.77
CA PRO A 435 18.08 -23.46 14.59
C PRO A 435 18.55 -23.03 15.97
N LYS A 436 17.96 -21.95 16.49
CA LYS A 436 18.24 -21.54 17.86
C LYS A 436 17.95 -22.74 18.76
N PRO A 437 18.80 -23.03 19.77
CA PRO A 437 18.53 -24.10 20.73
C PRO A 437 17.12 -23.94 21.29
N ASP A 438 16.39 -25.05 21.44
CA ASP A 438 15.06 -25.00 22.04
C ASP A 438 15.20 -24.38 23.45
N PRO A 439 14.46 -23.30 23.76
CA PRO A 439 14.53 -22.67 25.08
C PRO A 439 14.01 -23.61 26.19
N LEU A 440 13.24 -24.64 25.85
CA LEU A 440 12.75 -25.65 26.77
C LEU A 440 13.55 -26.95 26.62
N SER A 441 13.82 -27.59 27.76
CA SER A 441 14.41 -28.93 27.81
C SER A 441 13.39 -30.00 27.42
N ASP A 442 13.88 -31.16 26.94
CA ASP A 442 13.04 -32.31 26.61
C ASP A 442 12.06 -32.70 27.74
N GLU A 443 12.47 -32.56 28.99
CA GLU A 443 11.64 -32.86 30.16
C GLU A 443 10.53 -31.82 30.38
N GLU A 444 10.79 -30.54 30.10
CA GLU A 444 9.76 -29.49 30.12
C GLU A 444 8.75 -29.70 28.99
N LEU A 445 9.21 -30.05 27.78
CA LEU A 445 8.36 -30.33 26.62
C LEU A 445 7.45 -31.54 26.87
N ARG A 446 7.99 -32.62 27.47
CA ARG A 446 7.19 -33.80 27.86
C ARG A 446 6.13 -33.46 28.89
N ARG A 447 6.45 -32.63 29.89
CA ARG A 447 5.49 -32.18 30.91
C ARG A 447 4.37 -31.34 30.29
N CYS A 448 4.70 -30.39 29.40
CA CYS A 448 3.70 -29.60 28.68
C CYS A 448 2.79 -30.50 27.84
N ARG A 449 3.37 -31.47 27.12
CA ARG A 449 2.61 -32.43 26.30
C ARG A 449 1.64 -33.27 27.14
N ALA A 450 2.10 -33.79 28.27
CA ALA A 450 1.26 -34.61 29.16
C ALA A 450 0.11 -33.82 29.81
N ALA A 451 0.31 -32.51 30.05
CA ALA A 451 -0.75 -31.64 30.55
C ALA A 451 -1.77 -31.25 29.47
N CYS A 452 -1.30 -31.06 28.22
CA CYS A 452 -2.12 -30.59 27.10
C CYS A 452 -2.92 -31.73 26.43
N LEU A 453 -2.29 -32.88 26.17
CA LEU A 453 -2.91 -33.99 25.43
C LEU A 453 -3.52 -35.02 26.39
N LYS A 454 -4.80 -35.34 26.21
CA LYS A 454 -5.50 -36.41 26.94
C LYS A 454 -5.84 -37.57 26.00
N GLY A 455 -5.29 -38.76 26.24
CA GLY A 455 -5.58 -39.95 25.43
C GLY A 455 -5.01 -39.85 24.00
N ASN A 456 -5.73 -40.40 23.03
CA ASN A 456 -5.35 -40.40 21.61
C ASN A 456 -5.93 -39.15 20.92
N ASP A 457 -5.22 -38.02 20.96
CA ASP A 457 -5.62 -36.76 20.30
C ASP A 457 -5.28 -36.82 18.80
N SER A 458 -6.28 -36.66 17.93
CA SER A 458 -6.12 -36.66 16.46
C SER A 458 -5.84 -35.26 15.88
N SER A 459 -5.79 -34.21 16.70
CA SER A 459 -5.55 -32.85 16.23
C SER A 459 -4.21 -32.72 15.51
N PRO A 460 -4.14 -32.02 14.36
CA PRO A 460 -2.86 -31.77 13.68
C PRO A 460 -1.90 -30.92 14.52
N LEU A 461 -2.42 -30.06 15.40
CA LEU A 461 -1.65 -29.25 16.34
C LEU A 461 -2.47 -28.94 17.60
N ARG A 462 -1.81 -28.94 18.76
CA ARG A 462 -2.26 -28.21 19.96
C ARG A 462 -1.19 -27.20 20.35
N VAL A 463 -1.60 -26.09 20.95
CA VAL A 463 -0.67 -25.09 21.48
C VAL A 463 -0.88 -25.00 22.98
N SER A 464 0.21 -25.03 23.74
CA SER A 464 0.23 -24.65 25.16
C SER A 464 1.30 -23.59 25.39
N ARG A 465 1.41 -23.07 26.61
CA ARG A 465 2.47 -22.14 26.99
C ARG A 465 3.10 -22.49 28.32
N LEU A 466 4.37 -22.10 28.47
CA LEU A 466 5.14 -22.23 29.70
C LEU A 466 5.95 -20.95 29.93
N GLU A 467 5.90 -20.39 31.14
CA GLU A 467 6.74 -19.26 31.53
C GLU A 467 8.13 -19.74 31.96
N LYS A 468 9.18 -19.13 31.40
CA LYS A 468 10.58 -19.43 31.72
C LYS A 468 11.49 -18.24 31.43
N ASP A 469 12.39 -17.94 32.35
CA ASP A 469 13.46 -16.94 32.18
C ASP A 469 13.00 -15.55 31.69
N GLY A 470 11.82 -15.09 32.12
CA GLY A 470 11.24 -13.81 31.70
C GLY A 470 10.58 -13.82 30.32
N TYR A 471 10.32 -15.01 29.78
CA TYR A 471 9.61 -15.24 28.52
C TYR A 471 8.42 -16.17 28.73
N VAL A 472 7.41 -16.00 27.86
CA VAL A 472 6.36 -16.98 27.63
C VAL A 472 6.75 -17.79 26.41
N CYS A 473 7.06 -19.07 26.60
CA CYS A 473 7.36 -20.03 25.53
C CYS A 473 6.06 -20.74 25.11
N PHE A 474 5.66 -20.59 23.85
CA PHE A 474 4.53 -21.33 23.28
C PHE A 474 5.03 -22.66 22.72
N VAL A 475 4.39 -23.76 23.12
CA VAL A 475 4.76 -25.13 22.78
C VAL A 475 3.72 -25.69 21.82
N GLY A 476 4.19 -26.12 20.65
CA GLY A 476 3.37 -26.83 19.68
C GLY A 476 3.46 -28.33 19.91
N HIS A 477 2.33 -28.98 20.11
CA HIS A 477 2.21 -30.43 20.26
C HIS A 477 1.67 -31.03 18.97
N TYR A 478 2.55 -31.70 18.25
CA TYR A 478 2.26 -32.44 17.01
C TYR A 478 2.07 -33.93 17.32
N HIS A 479 1.62 -34.72 16.35
CA HIS A 479 1.35 -36.15 16.55
C HIS A 479 2.59 -36.94 17.04
N ASP A 480 3.78 -36.59 16.57
CA ASP A 480 5.05 -37.29 16.80
C ASP A 480 5.98 -36.58 17.80
N GLY A 481 5.63 -35.41 18.31
CA GLY A 481 6.51 -34.68 19.22
C GLY A 481 5.98 -33.34 19.70
N SER A 482 6.77 -32.67 20.55
CA SER A 482 6.48 -31.30 21.02
C SER A 482 7.75 -30.47 20.95
N GLN A 483 7.61 -29.20 20.58
CA GLN A 483 8.72 -28.28 20.46
C GLN A 483 8.26 -26.87 20.80
N THR A 484 9.17 -25.99 21.20
CA THR A 484 8.84 -24.56 21.28
C THR A 484 8.63 -24.02 19.87
N ILE A 485 7.48 -23.38 19.64
CA ILE A 485 7.08 -22.85 18.32
C ILE A 485 7.10 -21.33 18.25
N ALA A 486 7.07 -20.64 19.38
CA ALA A 486 7.18 -19.18 19.47
C ALA A 486 7.54 -18.76 20.90
N CYS A 487 8.09 -17.55 21.06
CA CYS A 487 8.30 -16.94 22.38
C CYS A 487 7.77 -15.51 22.41
N ALA A 488 7.32 -15.05 23.57
CA ALA A 488 6.97 -13.66 23.87
C ALA A 488 7.78 -13.19 25.08
N LYS A 489 8.13 -11.90 25.15
CA LYS A 489 8.61 -11.33 26.42
C LYS A 489 7.47 -11.33 27.45
N GLU A 490 7.82 -11.41 28.73
CA GLU A 490 6.85 -11.22 29.82
C GLU A 490 6.16 -9.84 29.75
N GLY A 491 4.96 -9.75 30.34
CA GLY A 491 4.20 -8.49 30.44
C GLY A 491 2.99 -8.37 29.52
N TYR A 492 2.73 -9.36 28.65
CA TYR A 492 1.45 -9.47 27.95
C TYR A 492 0.35 -9.95 28.90
N ASP A 493 -0.85 -9.38 28.77
CA ASP A 493 -2.01 -9.84 29.51
C ASP A 493 -2.50 -11.21 29.01
N GLU A 494 -3.29 -11.89 29.86
CA GLU A 494 -3.85 -13.22 29.59
C GLU A 494 -4.63 -13.32 28.28
N TRP A 495 -5.34 -12.26 27.87
CA TRP A 495 -6.10 -12.26 26.63
C TRP A 495 -5.17 -12.15 25.41
N THR A 496 -4.14 -11.31 25.49
CA THR A 496 -3.11 -11.21 24.45
C THR A 496 -2.40 -12.55 24.26
N LEU A 497 -2.00 -13.21 25.35
CA LEU A 497 -1.38 -14.54 25.30
C LEU A 497 -2.33 -15.59 24.70
N TRP A 498 -3.59 -15.60 25.12
CA TRP A 498 -4.63 -16.49 24.57
C TRP A 498 -4.87 -16.26 23.06
N TYR A 499 -4.84 -15.01 22.60
CA TYR A 499 -5.00 -14.68 21.18
C TYR A 499 -3.77 -15.08 20.35
N ILE A 500 -2.57 -14.95 20.91
CA ILE A 500 -1.35 -15.47 20.28
C ILE A 500 -1.47 -16.99 20.08
N GLU A 501 -1.88 -17.73 21.12
CA GLU A 501 -2.12 -19.18 21.02
C GLU A 501 -3.15 -19.52 19.94
N LEU A 502 -4.25 -18.76 19.84
CA LEU A 502 -5.27 -18.95 18.82
C LEU A 502 -4.68 -18.83 17.40
N VAL A 503 -3.89 -17.79 17.15
CA VAL A 503 -3.29 -17.58 15.82
C VAL A 503 -2.19 -18.59 15.55
N LEU A 504 -1.37 -18.95 16.53
CA LEU A 504 -0.35 -20.01 16.39
C LEU A 504 -0.99 -21.37 16.10
N LEU A 505 -2.08 -21.71 16.79
CA LEU A 505 -2.85 -22.93 16.56
C LEU A 505 -3.39 -22.98 15.13
N LEU A 506 -3.94 -21.87 14.65
CA LEU A 506 -4.53 -21.79 13.32
C LEU A 506 -3.47 -21.79 12.22
N VAL A 507 -2.44 -20.94 12.32
CA VAL A 507 -1.33 -20.87 11.35
C VAL A 507 -0.54 -22.17 11.32
N GLY A 508 -0.16 -22.68 12.49
CA GLY A 508 0.63 -23.90 12.62
C GLY A 508 -0.16 -25.14 12.23
N GLY A 509 -1.44 -25.23 12.62
CA GLY A 509 -2.32 -26.33 12.25
C GLY A 509 -2.49 -26.40 10.74
N VAL A 510 -2.73 -25.27 10.08
CA VAL A 510 -2.88 -25.22 8.62
C VAL A 510 -1.56 -25.48 7.89
N LEU A 511 -0.44 -24.94 8.36
CA LEU A 511 0.89 -25.28 7.81
C LEU A 511 1.19 -26.78 7.92
N THR A 512 0.80 -27.41 9.03
CA THR A 512 0.96 -28.85 9.23
C THR A 512 0.09 -29.63 8.24
N VAL A 513 -1.20 -29.29 8.13
CA VAL A 513 -2.17 -29.99 7.27
C VAL A 513 -1.87 -29.84 5.78
N LEU A 514 -1.18 -28.79 5.35
CA LEU A 514 -1.06 -28.48 3.92
C LEU A 514 0.35 -28.60 3.38
N ALA A 515 1.33 -28.25 4.21
CA ALA A 515 2.73 -28.19 3.81
C ALA A 515 3.61 -29.19 4.56
N GLY A 516 3.07 -29.91 5.56
CA GLY A 516 3.86 -30.74 6.47
C GLY A 516 4.86 -29.92 7.30
N VAL A 517 4.59 -28.62 7.48
CA VAL A 517 5.53 -27.68 8.10
C VAL A 517 5.13 -27.36 9.52
N ARG A 518 6.11 -27.45 10.41
CA ARG A 518 6.01 -26.92 11.77
C ARG A 518 6.44 -25.48 11.80
N ILE A 519 5.79 -24.71 12.67
CA ILE A 519 6.29 -23.39 13.02
C ILE A 519 7.69 -23.57 13.64
N ALA A 520 8.67 -22.90 13.05
CA ALA A 520 10.07 -22.90 13.46
C ALA A 520 10.50 -21.50 13.93
N GLY A 521 9.55 -20.75 14.48
CA GLY A 521 9.64 -19.32 14.72
C GLY A 521 10.10 -18.98 16.12
N GLY A 522 10.91 -17.91 16.22
CA GLY A 522 11.19 -17.24 17.48
C GLY A 522 10.12 -16.21 17.81
N ASN A 523 10.55 -15.09 18.37
CA ASN A 523 9.74 -13.93 18.70
C ASN A 523 9.14 -13.17 17.48
N LYS A 524 9.64 -13.42 16.25
CA LYS A 524 9.15 -12.77 15.01
C LYS A 524 7.65 -12.99 14.77
N ILE A 525 7.16 -14.23 14.87
CA ILE A 525 5.73 -14.53 14.66
C ILE A 525 4.86 -13.93 15.77
N THR A 526 5.28 -14.00 17.03
CA THR A 526 4.54 -13.42 18.15
C THR A 526 4.38 -11.91 17.97
N ASN A 527 5.47 -11.22 17.63
CA ASN A 527 5.44 -9.78 17.37
C ASN A 527 4.52 -9.48 16.18
N PHE A 528 4.54 -10.28 15.11
CA PHE A 528 3.67 -10.09 13.95
C PHE A 528 2.19 -10.23 14.33
N ILE A 529 1.85 -11.25 15.13
CA ILE A 529 0.50 -11.45 15.62
C ILE A 529 0.03 -10.23 16.42
N VAL A 530 0.84 -9.77 17.38
CA VAL A 530 0.49 -8.67 18.30
C VAL A 530 0.37 -7.34 17.58
N THR A 531 1.19 -7.08 16.56
CA THR A 531 1.29 -5.76 15.91
C THR A 531 0.49 -5.65 14.61
N LYS A 532 0.22 -6.75 13.91
CA LYS A 532 -0.46 -6.74 12.59
C LYS A 532 -1.80 -7.44 12.59
N ILE A 533 -1.91 -8.61 13.22
CA ILE A 533 -3.14 -9.42 13.19
C ILE A 533 -4.12 -8.97 14.28
N MET A 534 -3.65 -8.93 15.51
CA MET A 534 -4.46 -8.62 16.68
C MET A 534 -5.06 -7.21 16.63
N PRO A 535 -4.43 -6.15 16.09
CA PRO A 535 -5.05 -4.83 15.97
C PRO A 535 -6.24 -4.77 15.01
N ASN A 536 -6.33 -5.71 14.06
CA ASN A 536 -7.29 -5.64 12.97
C ASN A 536 -8.66 -6.24 13.38
N PRO A 537 -9.75 -5.45 13.32
CA PRO A 537 -11.06 -5.85 13.81
C PRO A 537 -11.70 -7.00 13.01
N ALA A 538 -11.32 -7.17 11.74
CA ALA A 538 -11.84 -8.26 10.91
C ALA A 538 -11.42 -9.63 11.48
N PHE A 539 -10.15 -9.78 11.85
CA PHE A 539 -9.63 -11.01 12.46
C PHE A 539 -10.24 -11.26 13.84
N ARG A 540 -10.41 -10.22 14.67
CA ARG A 540 -11.06 -10.36 15.99
C ARG A 540 -12.51 -10.83 15.88
N SER A 541 -13.25 -10.30 14.91
CA SER A 541 -14.66 -10.63 14.72
C SER A 541 -14.88 -12.04 14.15
N LEU A 542 -13.83 -12.65 13.57
CA LEU A 542 -13.96 -13.91 12.83
C LEU A 542 -14.40 -15.08 13.71
N PHE A 543 -13.99 -15.09 14.97
CA PHE A 543 -14.27 -16.17 15.92
C PHE A 543 -15.47 -15.88 16.83
N SER A 544 -16.27 -14.85 16.50
CA SER A 544 -17.50 -14.52 17.23
C SER A 544 -18.66 -15.48 16.93
N GLY A 545 -18.57 -16.29 15.87
CA GLY A 545 -19.60 -17.28 15.50
C GLY A 545 -19.12 -18.73 15.67
N PRO A 546 -19.95 -19.71 15.29
CA PRO A 546 -19.55 -21.12 15.28
C PRO A 546 -18.29 -21.32 14.43
N VAL A 547 -17.23 -21.86 15.03
CA VAL A 547 -16.01 -22.18 14.29
C VAL A 547 -16.24 -23.42 13.46
N SER A 548 -15.96 -23.28 12.18
CA SER A 548 -16.01 -24.37 11.21
C SER A 548 -14.82 -24.26 10.27
N PHE A 549 -14.70 -25.22 9.37
CA PHE A 549 -13.76 -25.16 8.27
C PHE A 549 -13.79 -23.81 7.52
N LYS A 550 -14.99 -23.24 7.29
CA LYS A 550 -15.15 -21.94 6.62
C LYS A 550 -14.50 -20.78 7.38
N THR A 551 -14.48 -20.85 8.71
CA THR A 551 -13.84 -19.83 9.57
C THR A 551 -12.33 -19.81 9.34
N ILE A 552 -11.69 -20.98 9.29
CA ILE A 552 -10.25 -21.13 9.01
C ILE A 552 -9.91 -20.56 7.63
N ILE A 553 -10.70 -20.90 6.61
CA ILE A 553 -10.52 -20.38 5.24
C ILE A 553 -10.59 -18.86 5.22
N THR A 554 -11.61 -18.30 5.88
CA THR A 554 -11.84 -16.86 5.91
C THR A 554 -10.68 -16.14 6.59
N PHE A 555 -10.05 -16.74 7.61
CA PHE A 555 -8.84 -16.18 8.22
C PHE A 555 -7.71 -16.01 7.20
N PHE A 556 -7.37 -17.06 6.45
CA PHE A 556 -6.29 -17.00 5.45
C PHE A 556 -6.64 -16.12 4.26
N TYR A 557 -7.90 -16.07 3.87
CA TYR A 557 -8.37 -15.11 2.87
C TYR A 557 -8.17 -13.67 3.34
N LEU A 558 -8.52 -13.34 4.59
CA LEU A 558 -8.27 -12.03 5.17
C LEU A 558 -6.78 -11.70 5.22
N LEU A 559 -5.93 -12.66 5.60
CA LEU A 559 -4.47 -12.45 5.55
C LEU A 559 -4.00 -12.10 4.13
N LYS A 560 -4.44 -12.85 3.12
CA LYS A 560 -4.07 -12.60 1.72
C LYS A 560 -4.57 -11.25 1.22
N ALA A 561 -5.86 -10.95 1.45
CA ALA A 561 -6.49 -9.71 1.00
C ALA A 561 -5.89 -8.44 1.63
N ASN A 562 -5.26 -8.57 2.80
CA ASN A 562 -4.59 -7.46 3.50
C ASN A 562 -3.05 -7.49 3.32
N GLY A 563 -2.50 -8.33 2.43
CA GLY A 563 -1.05 -8.43 2.22
C GLY A 563 -0.26 -9.05 3.40
N LEU A 564 -0.94 -9.63 4.38
CA LEU A 564 -0.36 -10.15 5.63
C LEU A 564 0.04 -11.63 5.57
N LEU A 565 -0.39 -12.39 4.54
CA LEU A 565 -0.14 -13.83 4.45
C LEU A 565 1.36 -14.14 4.32
N THR A 566 2.02 -13.58 3.30
CA THR A 566 3.43 -13.83 3.03
C THR A 566 4.34 -13.44 4.20
N PRO A 567 4.20 -12.23 4.79
CA PRO A 567 4.98 -11.84 5.98
C PRO A 567 4.75 -12.74 7.20
N LEU A 568 3.50 -13.14 7.46
CA LEU A 568 3.19 -14.06 8.56
C LEU A 568 3.85 -15.43 8.37
N LEU A 569 3.79 -15.98 7.16
CA LEU A 569 4.39 -17.26 6.83
C LEU A 569 5.92 -17.22 6.96
N LYS A 570 6.57 -16.13 6.52
CA LYS A 570 8.01 -15.92 6.75
C LYS A 570 8.34 -15.85 8.23
N ALA A 571 7.56 -15.11 9.01
CA ALA A 571 7.75 -15.01 10.45
C ALA A 571 7.58 -16.37 11.16
N ALA A 572 6.64 -17.20 10.70
CA ALA A 572 6.39 -18.55 11.21
C ALA A 572 7.55 -19.52 10.92
N MET A 573 8.30 -19.28 9.84
CA MET A 573 9.28 -20.22 9.27
C MET A 573 10.70 -19.64 9.23
N SER A 574 11.01 -18.60 10.01
CA SER A 574 12.24 -17.82 9.91
C SER A 574 13.54 -18.63 10.11
N GLY A 575 13.47 -19.84 10.65
CA GLY A 575 14.60 -20.77 10.79
C GLY A 575 14.71 -21.85 9.70
N LEU A 576 13.81 -21.86 8.71
CA LEU A 576 13.83 -22.83 7.62
C LEU A 576 14.64 -22.33 6.43
N ARG A 577 15.12 -23.27 5.60
CA ARG A 577 15.73 -22.91 4.30
C ARG A 577 14.74 -22.14 3.43
N TRP A 578 15.22 -21.11 2.74
CA TRP A 578 14.41 -20.25 1.87
C TRP A 578 13.46 -21.03 0.94
N PHE A 579 13.93 -22.09 0.29
CA PHE A 579 13.07 -22.88 -0.61
C PHE A 579 11.86 -23.51 0.12
N LYS A 580 12.01 -23.93 1.39
CA LYS A 580 10.88 -24.45 2.19
C LYS A 580 9.86 -23.33 2.47
N VAL A 581 10.34 -22.12 2.77
CA VAL A 581 9.50 -20.94 2.99
C VAL A 581 8.74 -20.57 1.72
N ALA A 582 9.47 -20.44 0.60
CA ALA A 582 8.89 -20.05 -0.68
C ALA A 582 7.86 -21.05 -1.19
N TRP A 583 8.18 -22.33 -1.07
CA TRP A 583 7.25 -23.41 -1.42
C TRP A 583 5.99 -23.40 -0.56
N SER A 584 6.12 -23.24 0.76
CA SER A 584 4.98 -23.17 1.66
C SER A 584 4.07 -21.99 1.33
N ILE A 585 4.65 -20.82 1.00
CA ILE A 585 3.89 -19.66 0.54
C ILE A 585 3.13 -19.99 -0.75
N ALA A 586 3.77 -20.60 -1.74
CA ALA A 586 3.13 -20.98 -3.00
C ALA A 586 1.95 -21.95 -2.78
N VAL A 587 2.13 -23.00 -1.97
CA VAL A 587 1.06 -23.96 -1.61
C VAL A 587 -0.10 -23.25 -0.92
N MET A 588 0.20 -22.40 0.07
CA MET A 588 -0.81 -21.67 0.84
C MET A 588 -1.60 -20.67 -0.02
N THR A 589 -0.92 -19.96 -0.93
CA THR A 589 -1.53 -19.00 -1.85
C THR A 589 -2.42 -19.70 -2.87
N THR A 590 -1.97 -20.85 -3.40
CA THR A 590 -2.72 -21.69 -4.34
C THR A 590 -3.95 -22.28 -3.68
N MET A 591 -3.82 -22.75 -2.44
CA MET A 591 -4.94 -23.30 -1.70
C MET A 591 -6.00 -22.23 -1.38
N ALA A 592 -5.60 -21.00 -1.02
CA ALA A 592 -6.55 -19.91 -0.83
C ALA A 592 -7.43 -19.65 -2.08
N VAL A 593 -6.90 -19.91 -3.28
CA VAL A 593 -7.63 -19.82 -4.57
C VAL A 593 -8.50 -21.06 -4.80
N ALA A 594 -7.95 -22.27 -4.72
CA ALA A 594 -8.66 -23.53 -4.97
C ALA A 594 -9.88 -23.76 -4.04
N ILE A 595 -9.85 -23.18 -2.85
CA ILE A 595 -10.96 -23.26 -1.90
C ILE A 595 -12.14 -22.37 -2.29
N CYS A 596 -11.89 -21.23 -2.96
CA CYS A 596 -12.95 -20.33 -3.41
C CYS A 596 -13.78 -20.92 -4.57
N THR A 597 -13.24 -21.93 -5.25
CA THR A 597 -13.84 -22.60 -6.41
C THR A 597 -14.39 -24.00 -6.09
N GLY A 598 -14.20 -24.51 -4.86
CA GLY A 598 -14.93 -25.66 -4.31
C GLY A 598 -14.39 -27.05 -4.69
N MET A 599 -13.19 -27.14 -5.26
CA MET A 599 -12.59 -28.41 -5.72
C MET A 599 -11.44 -28.86 -4.80
N GLY A 600 -11.35 -30.17 -4.49
CA GLY A 600 -10.25 -30.76 -3.70
C GLY A 600 -10.43 -30.84 -2.17
N LEU A 601 -11.58 -30.39 -1.64
CA LEU A 601 -11.79 -30.18 -0.21
C LEU A 601 -12.07 -31.43 0.64
N ILE A 602 -12.59 -32.51 0.04
CA ILE A 602 -13.06 -33.69 0.80
C ILE A 602 -11.90 -34.36 1.56
N TYR A 603 -10.69 -34.37 0.98
CA TYR A 603 -9.54 -35.03 1.58
C TYR A 603 -9.06 -34.33 2.86
N TYR A 604 -9.14 -33.00 2.90
CA TYR A 604 -8.71 -32.19 4.05
C TYR A 604 -9.82 -31.94 5.07
N ALA A 605 -11.07 -32.23 4.72
CA ALA A 605 -12.23 -31.93 5.57
C ALA A 605 -12.10 -32.56 6.96
N ALA A 606 -11.55 -33.78 7.06
CA ALA A 606 -11.31 -34.44 8.35
C ALA A 606 -10.22 -33.72 9.17
N ALA A 607 -9.04 -33.46 8.58
CA ALA A 607 -7.94 -32.79 9.29
C ALA A 607 -8.30 -31.35 9.70
N PHE A 608 -9.05 -30.62 8.87
CA PHE A 608 -9.57 -29.30 9.23
C PHE A 608 -10.73 -29.36 10.23
N ALA A 609 -11.53 -30.43 10.24
CA ALA A 609 -12.53 -30.65 11.27
C ALA A 609 -11.86 -30.89 12.63
N ASP A 610 -10.79 -31.69 12.67
CA ASP A 610 -9.99 -31.90 13.88
C ASP A 610 -9.32 -30.59 14.35
N LEU A 611 -8.77 -29.80 13.42
CA LEU A 611 -8.29 -28.46 13.74
C LEU A 611 -9.40 -27.54 14.26
N ALA A 612 -10.60 -27.59 13.67
CA ALA A 612 -11.76 -26.83 14.13
C ALA A 612 -12.19 -27.25 15.54
N VAL A 613 -12.12 -28.54 15.89
CA VAL A 613 -12.35 -29.02 17.26
C VAL A 613 -11.32 -28.43 18.22
N SER A 614 -10.04 -28.41 17.84
CA SER A 614 -9.00 -27.79 18.67
C SER A 614 -9.21 -26.29 18.86
N LEU A 615 -9.66 -25.57 17.82
CA LEU A 615 -10.04 -24.16 17.91
C LEU A 615 -11.25 -23.96 18.82
N ILE A 616 -12.26 -24.82 18.75
CA ILE A 616 -13.45 -24.75 19.63
C ILE A 616 -13.05 -24.93 21.09
N VAL A 617 -12.19 -25.90 21.38
CA VAL A 617 -11.67 -26.12 22.74
C VAL A 617 -10.90 -24.88 23.21
N HIS A 618 -10.00 -24.35 22.39
CA HIS A 618 -9.24 -23.13 22.72
C HIS A 618 -10.15 -21.92 22.97
N LEU A 619 -11.22 -21.78 22.18
CA LEU A 619 -12.23 -20.72 22.32
C LEU A 619 -13.10 -20.86 23.56
N ALA A 620 -13.32 -22.08 24.06
CA ALA A 620 -14.04 -22.29 25.30
C ALA A 620 -13.27 -21.75 26.52
N ASP A 621 -11.94 -21.73 26.45
CA ASP A 621 -11.04 -21.24 27.50
C ASP A 621 -10.75 -19.72 27.39
N MET A 622 -11.55 -18.97 26.62
CA MET A 622 -11.38 -17.54 26.43
C MET A 622 -11.46 -16.76 27.77
N PRO A 623 -10.43 -15.99 28.16
CA PRO A 623 -10.43 -15.23 29.41
C PRO A 623 -11.52 -14.14 29.45
N ALA A 624 -12.25 -14.05 30.56
CA ALA A 624 -13.27 -13.02 30.80
C ALA A 624 -12.69 -11.58 30.87
N SER A 625 -11.39 -11.45 31.13
CA SER A 625 -10.70 -10.18 31.36
C SER A 625 -9.98 -9.60 30.13
N GLY A 626 -10.26 -10.10 28.92
CA GLY A 626 -9.82 -9.39 27.71
C GLY A 626 -10.59 -8.09 27.55
N THR A 627 -10.03 -6.97 28.03
CA THR A 627 -10.52 -5.62 27.74
C THR A 627 -10.33 -5.25 26.26
N LEU A 628 -11.09 -5.92 25.41
CA LEU A 628 -11.64 -5.32 24.21
C LEU A 628 -13.14 -5.37 24.40
N LEU A 629 -13.77 -4.20 24.40
CA LEU A 629 -15.22 -4.17 24.35
C LEU A 629 -15.67 -4.98 23.14
N PRO A 630 -16.77 -5.74 23.28
CA PRO A 630 -17.25 -6.55 22.17
C PRO A 630 -17.61 -5.68 20.98
N CYS A 631 -17.92 -4.40 21.20
CA CYS A 631 -18.34 -3.48 20.16
C CYS A 631 -17.20 -2.59 19.64
N GLY A 632 -17.14 -2.40 18.32
CA GLY A 632 -16.23 -1.49 17.63
C GLY A 632 -16.91 -0.67 16.53
N VAL A 633 -16.24 0.40 16.08
CA VAL A 633 -16.66 1.20 14.92
C VAL A 633 -15.83 0.78 13.71
N SER A 634 -16.46 0.40 12.61
CA SER A 634 -15.79 -0.07 11.41
C SER A 634 -15.88 0.89 10.22
N ALA A 635 -16.87 1.79 10.20
CA ALA A 635 -16.96 2.84 9.19
C ALA A 635 -17.83 4.01 9.67
N LEU A 636 -17.55 5.23 9.18
CA LEU A 636 -18.39 6.41 9.42
C LEU A 636 -18.74 7.09 8.09
N PHE A 637 -19.98 7.55 8.02
CA PHE A 637 -20.52 8.29 6.89
C PHE A 637 -21.02 9.65 7.38
N PHE A 638 -20.27 10.70 7.10
CA PHE A 638 -20.65 12.09 7.42
C PHE A 638 -21.62 12.62 6.36
N ASP A 639 -21.30 12.45 5.08
CA ASP A 639 -22.26 12.59 4.00
C ASP A 639 -22.88 11.22 3.72
N HIS A 640 -24.11 11.01 4.16
CA HIS A 640 -24.81 9.72 4.00
C HIS A 640 -25.79 9.67 2.82
N HIS A 641 -25.66 10.58 1.85
CA HIS A 641 -26.43 10.59 0.60
C HIS A 641 -25.87 9.63 -0.44
N ALA A 642 -26.72 9.07 -1.30
CA ALA A 642 -26.26 8.33 -2.47
C ALA A 642 -25.69 9.33 -3.50
N VAL A 643 -24.37 9.44 -3.58
CA VAL A 643 -23.72 10.30 -4.59
C VAL A 643 -23.60 9.48 -5.87
N THR A 644 -24.43 9.78 -6.86
CA THR A 644 -24.23 9.39 -8.26
C THR A 644 -23.88 10.65 -9.05
N SER A 645 -22.94 10.58 -10.00
CA SER A 645 -22.35 11.71 -10.73
C SER A 645 -23.32 12.58 -11.56
N THR A 646 -24.63 12.34 -11.48
CA THR A 646 -25.65 12.90 -12.38
C THR A 646 -26.91 13.44 -11.68
N VAL A 647 -27.00 13.42 -10.34
CA VAL A 647 -28.23 13.83 -9.63
C VAL A 647 -28.03 15.19 -8.91
N PRO A 648 -28.89 16.20 -9.14
CA PRO A 648 -28.91 17.43 -8.36
C PRO A 648 -29.06 17.15 -6.86
N LEU A 649 -28.42 17.96 -6.01
CA LEU A 649 -28.55 17.84 -4.55
C LEU A 649 -30.04 17.77 -4.15
N PRO A 650 -30.52 16.69 -3.52
CA PRO A 650 -31.91 16.59 -3.12
C PRO A 650 -32.27 17.71 -2.14
N THR A 651 -33.45 18.30 -2.33
CA THR A 651 -34.00 19.33 -1.43
C THR A 651 -34.16 18.76 -0.02
N GLY A 652 -33.19 19.02 0.85
CA GLY A 652 -33.38 19.01 2.30
C GLY A 652 -32.99 17.75 3.07
N GLU A 653 -32.29 16.78 2.50
CA GLU A 653 -31.93 15.56 3.24
C GLU A 653 -30.47 15.49 3.72
N ALA A 654 -29.56 16.32 3.21
CA ALA A 654 -28.11 16.24 3.47
C ALA A 654 -27.56 17.22 4.51
N ASP A 655 -27.03 16.68 5.60
CA ASP A 655 -26.33 17.45 6.63
C ASP A 655 -24.95 17.91 6.15
N ALA A 656 -24.22 17.05 5.43
CA ALA A 656 -22.91 17.34 4.84
C ALA A 656 -22.97 17.35 3.31
N ILE A 657 -21.99 18.00 2.67
CA ILE A 657 -21.83 18.02 1.21
C ILE A 657 -20.69 17.10 0.76
N ALA A 658 -20.85 16.52 -0.43
CA ALA A 658 -19.78 15.78 -1.08
C ALA A 658 -18.65 16.72 -1.53
N LEU A 659 -17.43 16.18 -1.51
CA LEU A 659 -16.19 16.87 -1.86
C LEU A 659 -15.44 16.09 -2.93
N ALA A 660 -14.48 16.75 -3.59
CA ALA A 660 -13.57 16.11 -4.51
C ALA A 660 -12.11 16.36 -4.12
N TRP A 661 -11.23 15.41 -4.43
CA TRP A 661 -9.79 15.63 -4.35
C TRP A 661 -9.31 16.50 -5.53
N ASN A 662 -9.94 16.37 -6.69
CA ASN A 662 -9.67 17.13 -7.92
C ASN A 662 -10.87 17.05 -8.90
N GLY A 663 -10.69 17.50 -10.14
CA GLY A 663 -11.75 17.52 -11.16
C GLY A 663 -12.30 16.15 -11.60
N THR A 664 -11.66 15.03 -11.24
CA THR A 664 -12.08 13.67 -11.64
C THR A 664 -12.28 12.70 -10.47
N GLN A 665 -11.71 12.98 -9.30
CA GLN A 665 -11.71 12.08 -8.15
C GLN A 665 -12.55 12.64 -6.99
N LEU A 666 -13.66 11.96 -6.65
CA LEU A 666 -14.49 12.27 -5.49
C LEU A 666 -13.87 11.75 -4.18
N VAL A 667 -14.22 12.41 -3.07
CA VAL A 667 -14.01 11.83 -1.73
C VAL A 667 -14.88 10.58 -1.60
N SER A 668 -14.27 9.48 -1.16
CA SER A 668 -14.87 8.16 -1.23
C SER A 668 -15.64 7.82 0.05
N LYS A 669 -16.81 7.19 -0.08
CA LYS A 669 -17.61 6.73 1.07
C LYS A 669 -17.27 5.28 1.44
N PRO A 670 -17.20 4.92 2.73
CA PRO A 670 -17.32 5.79 3.91
C PRO A 670 -16.19 6.81 3.98
N GLU A 671 -16.43 8.02 4.51
CA GLU A 671 -15.34 9.00 4.69
C GLU A 671 -14.33 8.53 5.75
N TRP A 672 -14.71 7.61 6.64
CA TRP A 672 -13.75 7.00 7.58
C TRP A 672 -13.91 5.49 7.68
N ASP A 673 -12.79 4.79 7.72
CA ASP A 673 -12.63 3.41 8.18
C ASP A 673 -11.25 3.26 8.86
N SER A 674 -10.83 2.05 9.22
CA SER A 674 -9.54 1.85 9.90
C SER A 674 -8.31 2.18 9.04
N SER A 675 -8.45 2.28 7.72
CA SER A 675 -7.37 2.56 6.77
C SER A 675 -7.32 4.03 6.34
N LYS A 676 -8.40 4.79 6.49
CA LYS A 676 -8.49 6.18 6.01
C LYS A 676 -9.40 7.08 6.84
N SER A 677 -9.18 8.39 6.71
CA SER A 677 -9.98 9.44 7.33
C SER A 677 -10.09 10.66 6.40
N ASP A 678 -11.02 10.59 5.46
CA ASP A 678 -11.30 11.65 4.49
C ASP A 678 -12.06 12.83 5.16
N PRO A 679 -11.87 14.08 4.66
CA PRO A 679 -12.53 15.25 5.22
C PRO A 679 -14.00 15.34 4.81
N CYS A 680 -14.78 16.09 5.60
CA CYS A 680 -16.19 16.38 5.33
C CYS A 680 -16.49 17.89 5.43
N ALA A 681 -17.58 18.35 4.81
CA ALA A 681 -17.99 19.76 4.87
C ALA A 681 -19.47 19.92 5.20
N TYR A 682 -19.78 20.90 6.04
CA TYR A 682 -21.14 21.21 6.52
C TYR A 682 -21.50 22.67 6.21
N CYS A 683 -22.69 22.88 5.65
CA CYS A 683 -23.23 24.22 5.38
C CYS A 683 -23.99 24.73 6.61
N ILE A 684 -23.54 25.85 7.19
CA ILE A 684 -24.12 26.49 8.37
C ILE A 684 -25.62 26.74 8.17
N GLU A 685 -26.01 27.32 7.04
CA GLU A 685 -27.43 27.56 6.70
C GLU A 685 -28.26 26.27 6.72
N ALA A 686 -27.71 25.17 6.22
CA ALA A 686 -28.42 23.90 6.10
C ALA A 686 -28.66 23.22 7.45
N VAL A 687 -27.70 23.34 8.37
CA VAL A 687 -27.73 22.68 9.69
C VAL A 687 -28.23 23.56 10.83
N LYS A 688 -28.36 24.87 10.63
CA LYS A 688 -28.78 25.81 11.69
C LYS A 688 -30.16 25.43 12.22
N GLY A 689 -30.23 25.15 13.53
CA GLY A 689 -31.47 24.79 14.22
C GLY A 689 -31.95 23.37 13.94
N LYS A 690 -31.12 22.51 13.34
CA LYS A 690 -31.44 21.10 13.05
C LYS A 690 -30.55 20.16 13.85
N LYS A 691 -30.94 18.89 13.93
CA LYS A 691 -30.07 17.83 14.44
C LYS A 691 -29.23 17.30 13.28
N ILE A 692 -27.91 17.30 13.45
CA ILE A 692 -27.00 16.70 12.48
C ILE A 692 -26.92 15.20 12.72
N THR A 693 -26.80 14.40 11.67
CA THR A 693 -26.70 12.95 11.76
C THR A 693 -25.42 12.41 11.12
N ILE A 694 -24.85 11.39 11.75
CA ILE A 694 -23.75 10.57 11.20
C ILE A 694 -24.23 9.13 11.16
N LYS A 695 -23.97 8.41 10.06
CA LYS A 695 -24.18 6.95 10.03
C LYS A 695 -22.89 6.23 10.40
N ALA A 696 -22.99 5.21 11.25
CA ALA A 696 -21.88 4.37 11.66
C ALA A 696 -22.14 2.90 11.31
N ASN A 697 -21.12 2.22 10.81
CA ASN A 697 -21.08 0.76 10.84
C ASN A 697 -20.35 0.33 12.10
N LEU A 698 -20.95 -0.63 12.80
CA LEU A 698 -20.50 -1.13 14.09
C LEU A 698 -20.32 -2.65 14.02
N THR A 699 -19.34 -3.16 14.73
CA THR A 699 -19.08 -4.60 14.88
C THR A 699 -19.34 -5.01 16.32
N CYS A 700 -19.71 -6.28 16.55
CA CYS A 700 -19.81 -6.91 17.85
C CYS A 700 -19.15 -8.30 17.79
N SER A 701 -18.13 -8.54 18.61
CA SER A 701 -17.44 -9.84 18.70
C SER A 701 -18.06 -10.80 19.72
N ASP A 702 -19.00 -10.33 20.55
CA ASP A 702 -19.75 -11.19 21.48
C ASP A 702 -21.07 -11.63 20.82
N PRO A 703 -21.21 -12.92 20.45
CA PRO A 703 -22.42 -13.45 19.83
C PRO A 703 -23.65 -13.42 20.74
N SER A 704 -23.47 -13.33 22.06
CA SER A 704 -24.58 -13.27 23.01
C SER A 704 -25.26 -11.89 23.03
N LEU A 705 -24.58 -10.85 22.54
CA LEU A 705 -25.09 -9.49 22.48
C LEU A 705 -25.86 -9.23 21.18
N ALA A 706 -27.16 -9.52 21.21
CA ALA A 706 -28.06 -9.19 20.10
C ALA A 706 -28.26 -7.68 19.91
N SER A 707 -28.16 -6.88 20.98
CA SER A 707 -28.27 -5.43 20.93
C SER A 707 -27.51 -4.74 22.05
N VAL A 708 -26.91 -3.58 21.76
CA VAL A 708 -26.17 -2.75 22.71
C VAL A 708 -26.49 -1.28 22.49
N LYS A 709 -26.51 -0.48 23.58
CA LYS A 709 -26.59 0.98 23.46
C LYS A 709 -25.25 1.59 23.10
N VAL A 710 -25.23 2.50 22.13
CA VAL A 710 -24.02 3.15 21.62
C VAL A 710 -24.21 4.67 21.60
N ARG A 711 -23.13 5.40 21.84
CA ARG A 711 -23.06 6.87 21.68
C ARG A 711 -21.66 7.32 21.25
N ALA A 712 -21.58 8.52 20.72
CA ALA A 712 -20.33 9.23 20.45
C ALA A 712 -20.24 10.47 21.35
N VAL A 713 -19.11 10.64 22.02
CA VAL A 713 -18.80 11.78 22.90
C VAL A 713 -17.80 12.67 22.19
N ASP A 714 -18.13 13.95 22.03
CA ASP A 714 -17.23 14.90 21.36
C ASP A 714 -16.13 15.36 22.30
N LYS A 715 -14.90 14.94 22.00
CA LYS A 715 -13.67 15.27 22.72
C LYS A 715 -12.83 16.30 21.99
N SER A 716 -13.35 16.94 20.93
CA SER A 716 -12.66 18.05 20.27
C SER A 716 -12.43 19.21 21.25
N ARG A 717 -11.31 19.91 21.10
CA ARG A 717 -10.96 21.07 21.96
C ARG A 717 -12.01 22.17 21.95
N SER A 718 -12.83 22.25 20.91
CA SER A 718 -13.79 23.34 20.70
C SER A 718 -15.25 22.92 20.77
N THR A 719 -15.54 21.66 21.13
CA THR A 719 -16.87 21.04 21.19
C THR A 719 -17.69 21.36 19.94
N LEU A 720 -17.37 20.68 18.85
CA LEU A 720 -17.83 20.98 17.50
C LEU A 720 -19.23 20.43 17.21
N LEU A 721 -19.44 19.13 17.43
CA LEU A 721 -20.74 18.45 17.28
C LEU A 721 -21.45 18.24 18.61
N GLY A 722 -20.72 18.28 19.73
CA GLY A 722 -21.24 17.87 21.03
C GLY A 722 -21.51 16.37 21.10
N ASP A 723 -22.08 15.90 22.21
CA ASP A 723 -22.39 14.48 22.36
C ASP A 723 -23.58 14.07 21.50
N SER A 724 -23.52 12.86 20.96
CA SER A 724 -24.65 12.27 20.24
C SER A 724 -25.78 11.85 21.18
N ASP A 725 -26.96 11.62 20.60
CA ASP A 725 -28.01 10.83 21.22
C ASP A 725 -27.50 9.40 21.50
N GLU A 726 -28.09 8.75 22.49
CA GLU A 726 -27.84 7.35 22.83
C GLU A 726 -28.81 6.46 22.04
N ILE A 727 -28.28 5.53 21.25
CA ILE A 727 -29.10 4.67 20.39
C ILE A 727 -28.91 3.20 20.75
N ALA A 728 -29.98 2.40 20.68
CA ALA A 728 -29.86 0.95 20.73
C ALA A 728 -29.57 0.43 19.32
N VAL A 729 -28.50 -0.34 19.18
CA VAL A 729 -28.07 -0.92 17.91
C VAL A 729 -28.28 -2.42 17.98
N THR A 730 -28.87 -3.02 16.95
CA THR A 730 -29.07 -4.47 16.84
C THR A 730 -28.03 -5.06 15.92
N PHE A 731 -27.31 -6.09 16.39
CA PHE A 731 -26.32 -6.79 15.59
C PHE A 731 -26.95 -8.00 14.91
N ARG A 732 -26.71 -8.13 13.60
CA ARG A 732 -26.97 -9.35 12.84
C ARG A 732 -25.62 -9.94 12.43
N TYR A 733 -25.32 -11.15 12.88
CA TYR A 733 -24.03 -11.81 12.63
C TYR A 733 -22.83 -10.94 13.05
N GLY A 734 -22.91 -10.31 14.23
CA GLY A 734 -21.85 -9.46 14.76
C GLY A 734 -21.66 -8.12 14.03
N ARG A 735 -22.61 -7.71 13.18
CA ARG A 735 -22.54 -6.43 12.43
C ARG A 735 -23.82 -5.63 12.55
N ALA A 736 -23.68 -4.32 12.61
CA ALA A 736 -24.77 -3.37 12.47
C ALA A 736 -24.34 -2.29 11.48
N SER A 737 -25.06 -2.19 10.36
CA SER A 737 -24.73 -1.24 9.29
C SER A 737 -25.69 -0.06 9.30
N GLY A 738 -25.16 1.14 9.09
CA GLY A 738 -25.95 2.36 8.95
C GLY A 738 -26.66 2.83 10.22
N ALA A 739 -26.10 2.56 11.41
CA ALA A 739 -26.64 3.08 12.66
C ALA A 739 -26.56 4.61 12.67
N THR A 740 -27.71 5.30 12.76
CA THR A 740 -27.78 6.77 12.70
C THR A 740 -27.66 7.38 14.09
N LEU A 741 -26.60 8.15 14.34
CA LEU A 741 -26.41 8.92 15.56
C LEU A 741 -26.70 10.40 15.27
N ALA A 742 -27.60 10.99 16.05
CA ALA A 742 -27.94 12.41 15.96
C ALA A 742 -27.12 13.23 16.97
N PHE A 743 -26.72 14.44 16.58
CA PHE A 743 -25.95 15.40 17.36
C PHE A 743 -26.81 16.65 17.59
N PRO A 744 -27.70 16.64 18.60
CA PRO A 744 -28.70 17.70 18.78
C PRO A 744 -28.11 19.01 19.31
N ARG A 745 -26.87 19.00 19.80
CA ARG A 745 -26.21 20.14 20.45
C ARG A 745 -24.95 20.60 19.71
N HIS A 746 -24.91 20.42 18.40
CA HIS A 746 -23.78 20.85 17.58
C HIS A 746 -23.58 22.36 17.63
N ALA A 747 -22.33 22.80 17.56
CA ALA A 747 -21.93 24.20 17.62
C ALA A 747 -21.62 24.80 16.24
N LEU A 748 -21.70 24.01 15.15
CA LEU A 748 -21.30 24.41 13.79
C LEU A 748 -21.89 25.77 13.36
N ALA A 749 -23.17 25.99 13.64
CA ALA A 749 -23.87 27.21 13.22
C ALA A 749 -23.27 28.50 13.81
N ASN A 750 -22.54 28.40 14.92
CA ASN A 750 -21.95 29.54 15.63
C ASN A 750 -20.46 29.77 15.29
N LYS A 751 -19.80 28.82 14.61
CA LYS A 751 -18.35 28.86 14.33
C LYS A 751 -17.98 29.81 13.18
N GLY A 752 -18.89 30.07 12.24
CA GLY A 752 -18.55 30.73 10.98
C GLY A 752 -17.74 29.80 10.05
N VAL A 753 -17.22 30.34 8.96
CA VAL A 753 -16.36 29.59 8.04
C VAL A 753 -15.11 29.07 8.76
N GLY A 754 -14.66 27.85 8.49
CA GLY A 754 -13.42 27.37 9.09
C GLY A 754 -13.09 25.90 8.83
N LYS A 755 -11.83 25.55 9.11
CA LYS A 755 -11.31 24.18 9.20
C LYS A 755 -11.25 23.79 10.67
N HIS A 756 -11.83 22.65 11.01
CA HIS A 756 -11.95 22.18 12.39
C HIS A 756 -11.45 20.74 12.52
N GLU A 757 -10.85 20.43 13.66
CA GLU A 757 -10.52 19.07 14.04
C GLU A 757 -11.64 18.52 14.93
N LEU A 758 -12.25 17.42 14.49
CA LEU A 758 -13.24 16.68 15.25
C LEU A 758 -12.59 15.44 15.86
N GLN A 759 -12.85 15.20 17.14
CA GLN A 759 -12.45 13.97 17.82
C GLN A 759 -13.66 13.36 18.52
N LEU A 760 -14.11 12.20 18.07
CA LEU A 760 -15.22 11.47 18.66
C LEU A 760 -14.70 10.27 19.44
N GLU A 761 -15.07 10.18 20.71
CA GLU A 761 -14.91 8.98 21.53
C GLU A 761 -16.18 8.14 21.48
N TRP A 762 -16.08 6.96 20.89
CA TRP A 762 -17.20 6.06 20.75
C TRP A 762 -17.33 5.17 21.98
N GLN A 763 -18.54 5.05 22.50
CA GLN A 763 -18.82 4.31 23.72
C GLN A 763 -20.00 3.35 23.53
N CYS A 764 -19.93 2.19 24.16
CA CYS A 764 -21.06 1.28 24.30
C CYS A 764 -21.42 1.07 25.77
N TYR A 765 -22.70 0.80 26.04
CA TYR A 765 -23.15 0.46 27.39
C TYR A 765 -23.02 -1.05 27.60
N TYR A 766 -22.06 -1.45 28.43
CA TYR A 766 -21.71 -2.84 28.66
C TYR A 766 -21.41 -3.08 30.15
N GLN A 767 -21.94 -4.19 30.70
CA GLN A 767 -21.77 -4.57 32.12
C GLN A 767 -22.11 -3.44 33.11
N GLY A 768 -23.23 -2.75 32.90
CA GLY A 768 -23.72 -1.72 33.82
C GLY A 768 -23.07 -0.34 33.70
N GLY A 769 -22.19 -0.11 32.71
CA GLY A 769 -21.56 1.19 32.51
C GLY A 769 -21.22 1.52 31.06
N TRP A 770 -20.92 2.79 30.80
CA TRP A 770 -20.39 3.25 29.51
C TRP A 770 -18.91 2.91 29.41
N LYS A 771 -18.54 2.27 28.30
CA LYS A 771 -17.19 1.81 28.05
C LYS A 771 -16.73 2.31 26.69
N LYS A 772 -15.47 2.74 26.60
CA LYS A 772 -14.86 3.32 25.40
C LYS A 772 -14.49 2.25 24.37
N MET A 773 -15.15 2.26 23.21
CA MET A 773 -14.86 1.37 22.07
C MET A 773 -13.63 1.81 21.30
N SER A 774 -13.64 3.05 20.80
CA SER A 774 -12.59 3.60 19.95
C SER A 774 -12.60 5.14 19.98
N THR A 775 -11.60 5.74 19.36
CA THR A 775 -11.57 7.19 19.12
C THR A 775 -11.29 7.44 17.65
N THR A 776 -12.08 8.29 17.02
CA THR A 776 -11.92 8.66 15.61
C THR A 776 -11.62 10.15 15.51
N LYS A 777 -10.67 10.54 14.67
CA LYS A 777 -10.28 11.93 14.42
C LYS A 777 -10.57 12.29 12.97
N HIS A 778 -11.10 13.48 12.73
CA HIS A 778 -11.57 13.90 11.40
C HIS A 778 -11.28 15.38 11.15
N VAL A 779 -11.10 15.74 9.88
CA VAL A 779 -11.08 17.13 9.42
C VAL A 779 -12.48 17.51 8.92
N MET A 780 -13.00 18.62 9.43
CA MET A 780 -14.33 19.13 9.07
C MET A 780 -14.26 20.59 8.63
N TYR A 781 -14.89 20.92 7.51
CA TYR A 781 -15.07 22.29 7.05
C TYR A 781 -16.47 22.81 7.38
N THR A 782 -16.56 24.07 7.79
CA THR A 782 -17.83 24.79 7.89
C THR A 782 -17.90 25.86 6.81
N LEU A 783 -18.98 25.84 6.03
CA LEU A 783 -19.30 26.79 4.96
C LEU A 783 -20.50 27.64 5.35
N LEU A 784 -20.69 28.83 4.77
CA LEU A 784 -21.85 29.68 5.11
C LEU A 784 -23.16 29.07 4.61
N SER A 785 -23.17 28.68 3.33
CA SER A 785 -24.30 28.10 2.61
C SER A 785 -23.77 27.07 1.60
N TYR A 786 -24.65 26.51 0.77
CA TYR A 786 -24.21 25.63 -0.31
C TYR A 786 -23.32 26.40 -1.30
N PRO A 787 -22.25 25.77 -1.82
CA PRO A 787 -21.40 26.38 -2.84
C PRO A 787 -22.21 26.88 -4.05
N ASN A 788 -21.78 28.00 -4.63
CA ASN A 788 -22.26 28.47 -5.91
C ASN A 788 -21.27 28.10 -7.03
N GLU A 789 -21.70 28.25 -8.28
CA GLU A 789 -20.86 28.03 -9.47
C GLU A 789 -19.49 28.76 -9.34
N PRO A 790 -18.38 28.20 -9.85
CA PRO A 790 -18.30 27.02 -10.72
C PRO A 790 -18.48 25.68 -10.00
N TRP A 791 -18.71 25.67 -8.69
CA TRP A 791 -19.01 24.46 -7.93
C TRP A 791 -20.44 23.98 -8.18
N LEU A 792 -20.68 22.69 -7.93
CA LEU A 792 -21.99 22.06 -7.94
C LEU A 792 -22.88 22.85 -6.99
N SER A 793 -23.83 23.56 -7.58
CA SER A 793 -24.80 24.39 -6.87
C SER A 793 -26.19 23.82 -7.08
N ARG A 794 -27.18 24.33 -6.35
CA ARG A 794 -28.57 23.87 -6.44
C ARG A 794 -29.15 23.90 -7.87
N ASN A 795 -28.57 24.72 -8.77
CA ASN A 795 -29.08 24.95 -10.13
C ASN A 795 -28.01 24.89 -11.25
N GLY A 796 -26.81 24.33 -11.03
CA GLY A 796 -25.75 24.32 -12.07
C GLY A 796 -24.45 23.59 -11.69
N SER A 797 -23.54 23.50 -12.67
CA SER A 797 -22.21 22.82 -12.70
C SER A 797 -22.15 21.36 -12.18
N SER A 798 -21.23 20.52 -12.70
CA SER A 798 -21.03 19.12 -12.25
C SER A 798 -19.83 18.95 -11.30
N GLN A 799 -19.22 20.03 -10.80
CA GLN A 799 -17.93 19.99 -10.08
C GLN A 799 -18.07 20.20 -8.58
N TYR A 800 -17.72 19.22 -7.74
CA TYR A 800 -17.70 19.43 -6.29
C TYR A 800 -16.50 20.30 -5.85
N PRO A 801 -16.62 21.08 -4.75
CA PRO A 801 -15.49 21.80 -4.19
C PRO A 801 -14.31 20.89 -3.89
N TRP A 802 -13.11 21.34 -4.24
CA TRP A 802 -11.91 20.57 -3.97
C TRP A 802 -11.44 20.73 -2.53
N VAL A 803 -10.99 19.64 -1.92
CA VAL A 803 -10.44 19.65 -0.55
C VAL A 803 -9.31 20.67 -0.43
N SER A 804 -8.35 20.65 -1.34
CA SER A 804 -7.20 21.56 -1.37
C SER A 804 -7.59 23.04 -1.51
N LEU A 805 -8.69 23.33 -2.21
CA LEU A 805 -9.25 24.67 -2.27
C LEU A 805 -9.93 25.07 -0.97
N LEU A 806 -10.75 24.19 -0.38
CA LEU A 806 -11.44 24.46 0.89
C LEU A 806 -10.45 24.65 2.04
N GLU A 807 -9.32 23.94 2.05
CA GLU A 807 -8.25 24.16 3.03
C GLU A 807 -7.77 25.61 3.05
N LYS A 808 -7.54 26.18 1.86
CA LYS A 808 -7.12 27.57 1.72
C LYS A 808 -8.29 28.51 2.02
N ALA A 809 -9.43 28.34 1.36
CA ALA A 809 -10.59 29.23 1.50
C ALA A 809 -11.09 29.32 2.96
N CYS A 810 -11.23 28.18 3.65
CA CYS A 810 -11.68 28.15 5.04
C CYS A 810 -10.65 28.72 6.02
N SER A 811 -9.35 28.60 5.70
CA SER A 811 -8.28 29.24 6.47
C SER A 811 -8.31 30.76 6.29
N TRP A 812 -8.46 31.23 5.05
CA TRP A 812 -8.47 32.64 4.71
C TRP A 812 -9.68 33.37 5.32
N ALA A 813 -10.87 32.79 5.22
CA ALA A 813 -12.10 33.36 5.75
C ALA A 813 -12.48 32.83 7.15
N SER A 814 -11.51 32.35 7.92
CA SER A 814 -11.76 31.74 9.23
C SER A 814 -12.56 32.65 10.16
N GLY A 815 -13.63 32.12 10.75
CA GLY A 815 -14.54 32.80 11.67
C GLY A 815 -15.55 33.75 11.03
N LYS A 816 -15.51 33.97 9.70
CA LYS A 816 -16.46 34.88 9.03
C LYS A 816 -17.86 34.28 8.98
N LYS A 817 -18.88 35.13 9.16
CA LYS A 817 -20.28 34.68 9.32
C LYS A 817 -21.21 35.20 8.23
N THR A 818 -20.74 36.10 7.39
CA THR A 818 -21.51 36.65 6.27
C THR A 818 -20.76 36.48 4.95
N PRO A 819 -21.46 36.33 3.81
CA PRO A 819 -20.82 36.25 2.50
C PRO A 819 -19.92 37.45 2.20
N ALA A 820 -20.35 38.65 2.58
CA ALA A 820 -19.58 39.88 2.35
C ALA A 820 -18.24 39.88 3.11
N GLU A 821 -18.23 39.48 4.38
CA GLU A 821 -17.00 39.37 5.16
C GLU A 821 -16.06 38.27 4.62
N ALA A 822 -16.62 37.14 4.18
CA ALA A 822 -15.86 36.06 3.59
C ALA A 822 -15.20 36.51 2.28
N ALA A 823 -15.98 37.02 1.33
CA ALA A 823 -15.50 37.56 0.05
C ALA A 823 -14.42 38.63 0.24
N GLY A 824 -14.66 39.59 1.14
CA GLY A 824 -13.70 40.64 1.46
C GLY A 824 -12.39 40.15 2.08
N THR A 825 -12.44 39.07 2.84
CA THR A 825 -11.22 38.45 3.40
C THR A 825 -10.46 37.65 2.34
N ILE A 826 -11.17 36.99 1.42
CA ILE A 826 -10.57 36.34 0.25
C ILE A 826 -9.89 37.39 -0.64
N GLU A 827 -10.55 38.49 -0.98
CA GLU A 827 -9.98 39.62 -1.75
C GLU A 827 -8.67 40.11 -1.13
N ARG A 828 -8.70 40.43 0.17
CA ARG A 828 -7.51 40.87 0.90
C ARG A 828 -6.41 39.83 0.87
N LYS A 829 -6.74 38.55 1.07
CA LYS A 829 -5.74 37.49 1.06
C LYS A 829 -5.07 37.36 -0.31
N VAL A 830 -5.84 37.44 -1.39
CA VAL A 830 -5.31 37.43 -2.76
C VAL A 830 -4.38 38.63 -2.98
N ASN A 831 -4.80 39.85 -2.62
CA ASN A 831 -4.02 41.07 -2.82
C ASN A 831 -2.72 41.12 -1.99
N GLU A 832 -2.76 40.73 -0.72
CA GLU A 832 -1.68 41.03 0.23
C GLU A 832 -0.93 39.78 0.70
N GLY A 833 -1.55 38.60 0.62
CA GLY A 833 -1.14 37.45 1.43
C GLY A 833 -0.61 36.23 0.67
N LEU A 834 -0.56 36.29 -0.66
CA LEU A 834 -0.09 35.19 -1.53
C LEU A 834 1.22 35.50 -2.28
N GLY A 835 1.77 36.71 -2.15
CA GLY A 835 2.98 37.10 -2.87
C GLY A 835 2.80 37.22 -4.39
N LEU A 836 1.57 37.54 -4.83
CA LEU A 836 1.24 37.77 -6.23
C LEU A 836 1.60 39.20 -6.64
N GLU A 837 1.90 39.40 -7.91
CA GLU A 837 2.30 40.68 -8.48
C GLU A 837 1.61 40.93 -9.83
N TYR A 838 1.15 42.16 -10.05
CA TYR A 838 0.47 42.52 -11.29
C TYR A 838 1.44 42.54 -12.47
N ASP A 839 1.08 41.86 -13.56
CA ASP A 839 1.86 41.86 -14.80
C ASP A 839 1.79 43.22 -15.52
N THR A 840 2.84 44.02 -15.36
CA THR A 840 3.02 45.31 -16.05
C THR A 840 3.94 45.23 -17.26
N SER A 841 4.70 44.14 -17.44
CA SER A 841 5.72 44.00 -18.49
C SER A 841 5.29 43.09 -19.64
N GLY A 842 4.41 42.12 -19.36
CA GLY A 842 3.85 41.15 -20.32
C GLY A 842 2.53 41.59 -20.97
N TRP A 843 2.22 42.90 -20.94
CA TRP A 843 0.99 43.48 -21.49
C TRP A 843 -0.30 42.98 -20.82
N GLY A 844 -0.24 42.57 -19.55
CA GLY A 844 -1.42 42.18 -18.77
C GLY A 844 -1.94 40.80 -19.15
N ARG A 845 -1.03 39.86 -19.41
CA ARG A 845 -1.36 38.47 -19.73
C ARG A 845 -1.96 37.76 -18.51
N SER A 846 -2.96 36.91 -18.74
CA SER A 846 -3.47 36.00 -17.69
C SER A 846 -2.56 34.76 -17.58
N TYR A 847 -2.29 34.35 -16.35
CA TYR A 847 -1.43 33.21 -16.01
C TYR A 847 -2.22 32.00 -15.50
N TYR A 848 -3.45 32.22 -15.03
CA TYR A 848 -4.30 31.19 -14.45
C TYR A 848 -5.63 31.00 -15.17
N CYS A 849 -5.90 31.76 -16.24
CA CYS A 849 -7.05 31.55 -17.11
C CYS A 849 -6.61 31.10 -18.50
N THR A 850 -7.26 30.08 -19.05
CA THR A 850 -7.02 29.66 -20.44
C THR A 850 -7.65 30.65 -21.43
N ASN A 851 -7.19 30.62 -22.69
CA ASN A 851 -7.82 31.38 -23.78
C ASN A 851 -9.30 31.00 -24.01
N THR A 852 -9.71 29.81 -23.55
CA THR A 852 -11.08 29.30 -23.60
C THR A 852 -11.91 29.62 -22.35
N GLY A 853 -11.35 30.35 -21.39
CA GLY A 853 -12.07 30.83 -20.20
C GLY A 853 -12.19 29.80 -19.08
N TYR A 854 -11.21 28.91 -18.90
CA TYR A 854 -11.17 27.98 -17.76
C TYR A 854 -10.14 28.42 -16.72
N PHE A 855 -10.47 28.25 -15.44
CA PHE A 855 -9.53 28.48 -14.35
C PHE A 855 -8.58 27.28 -14.22
N LEU A 856 -7.28 27.51 -14.35
CA LEU A 856 -6.23 26.53 -14.08
C LEU A 856 -6.00 26.42 -12.56
N LEU A 857 -7.02 25.92 -11.85
CA LEU A 857 -7.05 25.87 -10.39
C LEU A 857 -5.87 25.08 -9.82
N GLY A 858 -5.52 23.91 -10.39
CA GLY A 858 -4.37 23.16 -9.86
C GLY A 858 -3.04 23.90 -10.04
N ASN A 859 -2.86 24.65 -11.13
CA ASN A 859 -1.69 25.51 -11.32
C ASN A 859 -1.65 26.65 -10.30
N PHE A 860 -2.82 27.23 -9.98
CA PHE A 860 -2.92 28.25 -8.94
C PHE A 860 -2.63 27.69 -7.55
N LEU A 861 -3.16 26.50 -7.22
CA LEU A 861 -2.93 25.85 -5.92
C LEU A 861 -1.44 25.50 -5.71
N ARG A 862 -0.72 25.16 -6.79
CA ARG A 862 0.74 24.98 -6.84
C ARG A 862 1.52 26.29 -7.00
N GLN A 863 0.84 27.42 -7.21
CA GLN A 863 1.41 28.74 -7.46
C GLN A 863 2.51 28.72 -8.55
N THR A 864 2.20 28.17 -9.73
CA THR A 864 3.16 28.05 -10.86
C THR A 864 3.66 29.40 -11.43
N SER A 865 3.10 30.53 -10.99
CA SER A 865 3.48 31.90 -11.36
C SER A 865 3.24 32.82 -10.17
N SER A 866 4.09 33.82 -9.96
CA SER A 866 3.76 34.94 -9.06
C SER A 866 3.03 36.06 -9.80
N LEU A 867 3.00 36.05 -11.13
CA LEU A 867 2.38 37.07 -11.96
C LEU A 867 0.89 36.79 -12.19
N VAL A 868 0.09 37.85 -12.11
CA VAL A 868 -1.37 37.84 -12.34
C VAL A 868 -1.84 39.09 -13.08
N ASN A 869 -2.98 39.00 -13.76
CA ASN A 869 -3.71 40.16 -14.28
C ASN A 869 -5.09 40.31 -13.61
N CYS A 870 -5.92 41.22 -14.13
CA CYS A 870 -7.24 41.47 -13.55
C CYS A 870 -8.21 40.27 -13.67
N THR A 871 -8.18 39.54 -14.78
CA THR A 871 -8.95 38.29 -14.93
C THR A 871 -8.51 37.22 -13.92
N ASP A 872 -7.21 37.05 -13.70
CA ASP A 872 -6.69 36.10 -12.70
C ASP A 872 -7.17 36.45 -11.28
N CYS A 873 -7.11 37.73 -10.90
CA CYS A 873 -7.60 38.15 -9.60
C CYS A 873 -9.12 37.92 -9.46
N ALA A 874 -9.91 38.29 -10.47
CA ALA A 874 -11.36 38.13 -10.45
C ALA A 874 -11.80 36.65 -10.34
N ILE A 875 -11.16 35.76 -11.12
CA ILE A 875 -11.48 34.33 -11.13
C ILE A 875 -11.06 33.64 -9.82
N ILE A 876 -9.92 34.03 -9.22
CA ILE A 876 -9.48 33.50 -7.92
C ILE A 876 -10.46 33.90 -6.82
N VAL A 877 -10.81 35.20 -6.72
CA VAL A 877 -11.73 35.70 -5.69
C VAL A 877 -13.11 35.04 -5.84
N THR A 878 -13.65 35.01 -7.06
CA THR A 878 -14.96 34.40 -7.35
C THR A 878 -14.99 32.92 -6.99
N THR A 879 -14.00 32.15 -7.48
CA THR A 879 -13.95 30.69 -7.29
C THR A 879 -13.82 30.32 -5.81
N PHE A 880 -12.94 30.99 -5.06
CA PHE A 880 -12.72 30.70 -3.65
C PHE A 880 -13.87 31.17 -2.76
N ALA A 881 -14.42 32.36 -3.00
CA ALA A 881 -15.55 32.86 -2.23
C ALA A 881 -16.82 32.03 -2.47
N ASN A 882 -17.09 31.63 -3.72
CA ASN A 882 -18.28 30.85 -4.06
C ASN A 882 -18.23 29.42 -3.47
N ALA A 883 -17.04 28.86 -3.22
CA ALA A 883 -16.90 27.60 -2.48
C ALA A 883 -17.39 27.69 -1.03
N LEU A 884 -17.33 28.88 -0.43
CA LEU A 884 -17.76 29.16 0.94
C LEU A 884 -19.24 29.54 1.05
N GLY A 885 -19.95 29.64 -0.09
CA GLY A 885 -21.36 30.04 -0.15
C GLY A 885 -21.60 31.50 -0.55
N CYS A 886 -20.57 32.22 -1.03
CA CYS A 886 -20.78 33.53 -1.67
C CYS A 886 -21.43 33.38 -3.05
N ASP A 887 -21.97 34.48 -3.58
CA ASP A 887 -22.67 34.51 -4.88
C ASP A 887 -22.04 35.60 -5.77
N LEU A 888 -20.79 35.35 -6.17
CA LEU A 888 -19.99 36.26 -6.98
C LEU A 888 -19.96 35.85 -8.46
N HIS A 889 -19.72 36.83 -9.33
CA HIS A 889 -19.47 36.69 -10.76
C HIS A 889 -18.19 37.45 -11.14
N GLU A 890 -17.45 36.96 -12.12
CA GLU A 890 -16.46 37.81 -12.79
C GLU A 890 -17.18 38.74 -13.77
N ALA A 891 -16.89 40.04 -13.72
CA ALA A 891 -17.53 41.02 -14.58
C ALA A 891 -16.54 42.08 -15.07
N ARG A 892 -16.73 42.55 -16.31
CA ARG A 892 -15.88 43.54 -16.95
C ARG A 892 -16.45 44.94 -16.87
N MET A 893 -15.52 45.88 -16.70
CA MET A 893 -15.69 47.30 -16.96
C MET A 893 -14.99 47.66 -18.26
N GLU A 894 -15.71 48.28 -19.19
CA GLU A 894 -15.17 48.71 -20.48
C GLU A 894 -16.04 49.83 -21.09
N ASP A 895 -15.57 50.43 -22.19
CA ASP A 895 -16.31 51.46 -22.92
C ASP A 895 -17.63 50.87 -23.45
N PRO A 896 -18.79 51.52 -23.18
CA PRO A 896 -20.09 51.04 -23.62
C PRO A 896 -20.29 51.05 -25.14
N SER A 897 -19.37 51.66 -25.91
CA SER A 897 -19.36 51.68 -27.37
C SER A 897 -19.27 50.25 -27.96
N PRO A 898 -20.26 49.80 -28.73
CA PRO A 898 -20.29 48.43 -29.27
C PRO A 898 -19.31 48.20 -30.43
N SER A 899 -18.85 49.26 -31.12
CA SER A 899 -18.09 49.16 -32.38
C SER A 899 -16.71 49.80 -32.35
N ASN A 900 -16.41 50.67 -31.37
CA ASN A 900 -15.12 51.35 -31.24
C ASN A 900 -14.81 51.60 -29.77
N LYS A 901 -14.51 50.53 -29.03
CA LYS A 901 -14.19 50.58 -27.59
C LYS A 901 -12.91 51.36 -27.38
N GLN A 902 -13.00 52.51 -26.71
CA GLN A 902 -11.84 53.27 -26.29
C GLN A 902 -11.38 52.80 -24.91
N GLN A 903 -10.11 53.08 -24.60
CA GLN A 903 -9.63 52.83 -23.24
C GLN A 903 -10.23 53.86 -22.26
N PHE A 904 -10.54 53.42 -21.05
CA PHE A 904 -10.90 54.32 -19.95
C PHE A 904 -9.68 54.60 -19.07
N THR A 905 -9.63 55.82 -18.51
CA THR A 905 -8.51 56.29 -17.68
C THR A 905 -8.81 56.04 -16.20
N PHE A 906 -7.87 55.41 -15.50
CA PHE A 906 -7.99 55.15 -14.05
C PHE A 906 -7.09 56.08 -13.24
N LEU A 907 -7.52 56.39 -12.02
CA LEU A 907 -6.79 57.19 -11.04
C LEU A 907 -5.52 56.48 -10.59
N LYS A 908 -4.66 57.17 -9.83
CA LYS A 908 -3.50 56.49 -9.26
C LYS A 908 -3.96 55.42 -8.27
N VAL A 909 -3.65 54.15 -8.56
CA VAL A 909 -3.90 52.98 -7.70
C VAL A 909 -2.58 52.27 -7.37
N LYS A 910 -2.57 51.41 -6.35
CA LYS A 910 -1.48 50.45 -6.16
C LYS A 910 -1.89 49.10 -6.69
N SER A 911 -1.29 48.65 -7.78
CA SER A 911 -1.54 47.27 -8.25
C SER A 911 -0.99 46.25 -7.25
N ILE A 912 -1.61 45.06 -7.21
CA ILE A 912 -1.20 43.92 -6.40
C ILE A 912 0.31 43.67 -6.52
N GLY A 913 0.96 43.46 -5.37
CA GLY A 913 2.42 43.29 -5.24
C GLY A 913 3.26 44.56 -5.42
N LYS A 914 2.70 45.67 -5.92
CA LYS A 914 3.44 46.92 -6.18
C LYS A 914 3.31 47.90 -4.99
N LYS A 915 4.42 48.59 -4.68
CA LYS A 915 4.46 49.63 -3.62
C LYS A 915 4.13 51.04 -4.13
N VAL A 916 4.13 51.23 -5.45
CA VAL A 916 4.00 52.54 -6.10
C VAL A 916 2.55 52.79 -6.54
N TRP A 917 2.14 54.05 -6.44
CA TRP A 917 0.85 54.51 -6.94
C TRP A 917 0.99 54.97 -8.38
N GLN A 918 0.28 54.33 -9.31
CA GLN A 918 0.35 54.60 -10.74
C GLN A 918 -1.04 54.73 -11.34
N ASP A 919 -1.20 55.68 -12.26
CA ASP A 919 -2.36 55.85 -13.12
C ASP A 919 -2.10 55.17 -14.47
N GLY A 920 -3.15 55.04 -15.27
CA GLY A 920 -3.03 54.41 -16.57
C GLY A 920 -4.37 54.30 -17.29
N ARG A 921 -4.43 53.37 -18.23
CA ARG A 921 -5.60 53.12 -19.07
C ARG A 921 -5.88 51.63 -19.19
N PHE A 922 -7.16 51.27 -19.21
CA PHE A 922 -7.63 49.92 -19.46
C PHE A 922 -8.52 49.86 -20.68
N THR A 923 -8.30 48.85 -21.53
CA THR A 923 -9.29 48.47 -22.56
C THR A 923 -10.49 47.79 -21.89
N TYR A 924 -10.22 46.96 -20.88
CA TYR A 924 -11.20 46.47 -19.93
C TYR A 924 -10.51 46.20 -18.59
N HIS A 925 -11.27 46.19 -17.50
CA HIS A 925 -10.84 45.71 -16.18
C HIS A 925 -11.87 44.72 -15.66
N GLU A 926 -11.45 43.53 -15.21
CA GLU A 926 -12.35 42.47 -14.75
C GLU A 926 -12.22 42.30 -13.23
N VAL A 927 -13.35 42.23 -12.53
CA VAL A 927 -13.41 42.16 -11.06
C VAL A 927 -14.48 41.16 -10.61
N ALA A 928 -14.38 40.68 -9.38
CA ALA A 928 -15.44 39.88 -8.77
C ALA A 928 -16.55 40.81 -8.24
N VAL A 929 -17.81 40.50 -8.54
CA VAL A 929 -18.98 41.30 -8.13
C VAL A 929 -20.09 40.42 -7.57
N SER A 930 -20.85 40.94 -6.60
CA SER A 930 -22.04 40.25 -6.10
C SER A 930 -23.17 40.19 -7.12
N ARG A 931 -23.95 39.10 -7.13
CA ARG A 931 -25.17 38.95 -7.92
C ARG A 931 -26.31 39.90 -7.45
N LYS A 932 -27.07 40.49 -8.38
CA LYS A 932 -28.41 41.06 -8.11
C LYS A 932 -29.36 41.01 -9.32
N ALA A 933 -30.67 41.07 -9.04
CA ALA A 933 -31.83 40.89 -9.92
C ALA A 933 -31.85 41.83 -11.15
N ALA A 934 -32.46 41.34 -12.23
CA ALA A 934 -32.43 41.87 -13.61
C ALA A 934 -33.02 43.28 -13.86
N THR A 935 -33.22 44.11 -12.83
CA THR A 935 -33.73 45.47 -12.97
C THR A 935 -33.15 46.37 -11.89
N THR A 936 -32.59 47.51 -12.33
CA THR A 936 -32.16 48.75 -11.63
C THR A 936 -30.68 48.88 -11.20
N ASN A 937 -30.03 49.84 -11.90
CA ASN A 937 -28.83 50.66 -11.65
C ASN A 937 -27.55 50.05 -11.03
N ASN A 938 -26.44 50.75 -11.30
CA ASN A 938 -25.07 50.40 -10.92
C ASN A 938 -24.78 50.58 -9.41
N GLN A 939 -25.80 50.81 -8.58
CA GLN A 939 -25.67 51.23 -7.18
C GLN A 939 -25.70 50.12 -6.15
N ASP A 940 -26.16 48.92 -6.51
CA ASP A 940 -26.36 47.82 -5.56
C ASP A 940 -25.45 46.61 -5.80
N ARG A 941 -24.28 46.83 -6.43
CA ARG A 941 -23.32 45.77 -6.74
C ARG A 941 -22.05 45.90 -5.93
N ALA A 942 -21.84 45.00 -4.97
CA ALA A 942 -20.63 44.96 -4.18
C ALA A 942 -19.46 44.46 -5.05
N VAL A 943 -18.38 45.24 -5.10
CA VAL A 943 -17.15 44.92 -5.84
C VAL A 943 -16.08 44.37 -4.91
N TYR A 944 -15.38 43.33 -5.36
CA TYR A 944 -14.26 42.68 -4.69
C TYR A 944 -13.06 42.57 -5.67
N ASP A 945 -12.38 43.68 -5.87
CA ASP A 945 -11.20 43.83 -6.72
C ASP A 945 -9.89 43.60 -5.95
N ALA A 946 -9.35 42.38 -6.08
CA ALA A 946 -8.03 42.06 -5.52
C ALA A 946 -6.85 42.60 -6.35
N CYS A 947 -7.08 43.21 -7.52
CA CYS A 947 -6.02 43.65 -8.42
C CYS A 947 -5.32 44.91 -7.92
N CYS A 948 -6.01 45.77 -7.17
CA CYS A 948 -5.46 47.05 -6.78
C CYS A 948 -6.03 47.62 -5.48
N THR A 949 -5.21 48.42 -4.80
CA THR A 949 -5.62 49.27 -3.68
C THR A 949 -5.96 50.67 -4.20
N LEU A 950 -7.14 51.16 -3.84
CA LEU A 950 -7.68 52.47 -4.20
C LEU A 950 -7.33 53.54 -3.16
N ASN A 951 -7.50 54.80 -3.52
CA ASN A 951 -7.56 55.90 -2.56
C ASN A 951 -9.02 56.12 -2.15
N GLY A 952 -9.39 55.74 -0.93
CA GLY A 952 -10.74 55.78 -0.38
C GLY A 952 -11.21 57.12 0.16
N SER A 953 -10.46 58.21 -0.03
CA SER A 953 -10.89 59.53 0.43
C SER A 953 -12.00 60.11 -0.46
N ASP A 954 -12.67 61.16 0.03
CA ASP A 954 -13.63 61.98 -0.72
C ASP A 954 -13.01 62.73 -1.92
N THR A 955 -11.69 62.65 -2.07
CA THR A 955 -10.89 63.30 -3.11
C THR A 955 -9.89 62.29 -3.70
N PRO A 956 -10.35 61.23 -4.38
CA PRO A 956 -9.52 60.09 -4.74
C PRO A 956 -8.39 60.43 -5.73
N SER A 957 -8.54 61.51 -6.50
CA SER A 957 -7.50 62.05 -7.39
C SER A 957 -6.38 62.80 -6.65
N SER A 958 -6.57 63.15 -5.38
CA SER A 958 -5.60 63.93 -4.60
C SER A 958 -4.39 63.09 -4.20
N ALA A 959 -3.19 63.59 -4.51
CA ALA A 959 -1.94 62.98 -4.06
C ALA A 959 -1.63 63.27 -2.57
N SER A 960 -2.23 64.32 -1.98
CA SER A 960 -1.93 64.78 -0.62
C SER A 960 -2.82 64.16 0.46
N LYS A 961 -3.92 63.49 0.08
CA LYS A 961 -4.89 62.84 0.96
C LYS A 961 -5.19 61.41 0.52
N ARG A 962 -4.21 60.52 0.66
CA ARG A 962 -4.35 59.10 0.31
C ARG A 962 -4.80 58.26 1.50
N ASP A 963 -5.91 57.56 1.31
CA ASP A 963 -6.48 56.57 2.23
C ASP A 963 -6.49 55.20 1.54
N PRO A 964 -5.42 54.38 1.68
CA PRO A 964 -5.31 53.12 0.95
C PRO A 964 -6.37 52.11 1.41
N VAL A 965 -7.26 51.71 0.50
CA VAL A 965 -8.34 50.75 0.76
C VAL A 965 -8.50 49.77 -0.39
N LEU A 966 -8.85 48.52 -0.05
CA LEU A 966 -9.42 47.57 -1.01
C LEU A 966 -10.89 47.86 -1.21
N SER A 967 -11.46 47.39 -2.32
CA SER A 967 -12.86 47.61 -2.65
C SER A 967 -13.78 46.99 -1.59
N ASN A 968 -13.50 45.77 -1.15
CA ASN A 968 -14.09 45.12 0.03
C ASN A 968 -15.61 45.32 0.16
N GLY A 969 -16.32 45.18 -0.95
CA GLY A 969 -17.78 45.31 -1.03
C GLY A 969 -18.31 46.72 -1.23
N MET A 970 -17.49 47.68 -1.67
CA MET A 970 -17.98 48.98 -2.18
C MET A 970 -19.02 48.76 -3.27
N ASN A 971 -20.02 49.64 -3.32
CA ASN A 971 -20.97 49.64 -4.43
C ASN A 971 -20.22 49.94 -5.73
N PHE A 972 -20.65 49.37 -6.86
CA PHE A 972 -19.98 49.62 -8.12
C PHE A 972 -19.98 51.13 -8.46
N SER A 973 -21.11 51.82 -8.31
CA SER A 973 -21.19 53.28 -8.40
C SER A 973 -22.27 53.82 -7.48
N ASP A 974 -22.08 54.99 -6.85
CA ASP A 974 -23.16 55.62 -6.07
C ASP A 974 -24.17 56.38 -6.95
N PHE A 975 -23.99 56.41 -8.27
CA PHE A 975 -24.72 57.29 -9.19
C PHE A 975 -25.35 56.49 -10.32
N ASP A 976 -26.47 57.01 -10.85
CA ASP A 976 -27.00 56.51 -12.10
C ASP A 976 -26.06 56.86 -13.27
N ASP A 977 -26.02 56.02 -14.32
CA ASP A 977 -25.14 56.25 -15.47
C ASP A 977 -25.53 57.50 -16.28
N THR A 978 -26.76 58.00 -16.13
CA THR A 978 -27.24 59.23 -16.77
C THR A 978 -26.85 60.52 -16.03
N GLU A 979 -26.33 60.42 -14.80
CA GLU A 979 -25.97 61.60 -14.02
C GLU A 979 -24.74 62.34 -14.59
N PRO A 980 -24.75 63.70 -14.59
CA PRO A 980 -23.64 64.51 -15.09
C PRO A 980 -22.31 64.21 -14.40
N ILE A 981 -21.23 64.31 -15.18
CA ILE A 981 -19.83 64.19 -14.72
C ILE A 981 -19.19 65.59 -14.79
N PRO A 982 -18.46 66.07 -13.77
CA PRO A 982 -17.94 65.35 -12.60
C PRO A 982 -18.96 65.17 -11.46
N ARG A 983 -18.79 64.09 -10.69
CA ARG A 983 -19.64 63.69 -9.55
C ARG A 983 -19.02 64.05 -8.21
N THR A 984 -19.84 64.26 -7.17
CA THR A 984 -19.36 64.52 -5.81
C THR A 984 -19.10 63.21 -5.07
N ILE A 985 -17.86 62.87 -4.80
CA ILE A 985 -17.47 61.54 -4.32
C ILE A 985 -17.56 61.45 -2.80
N THR A 986 -18.25 60.43 -2.28
CA THR A 986 -18.30 60.11 -0.85
C THR A 986 -17.20 59.12 -0.50
N ALA A 987 -16.40 59.37 0.53
CA ALA A 987 -15.30 58.48 0.91
C ALA A 987 -15.73 57.01 1.10
N ARG A 988 -15.00 56.07 0.50
CA ARG A 988 -15.15 54.60 0.61
C ARG A 988 -16.53 54.03 0.24
N SER A 989 -17.31 54.75 -0.55
CA SER A 989 -18.70 54.38 -0.91
C SER A 989 -18.78 53.60 -2.23
N SER A 990 -18.21 54.15 -3.30
CA SER A 990 -18.34 53.64 -4.65
C SER A 990 -17.02 53.29 -5.34
N TYR A 991 -16.90 52.07 -5.84
CA TYR A 991 -15.68 51.57 -6.48
C TYR A 991 -15.30 52.38 -7.72
N ARG A 992 -16.25 52.59 -8.65
CA ARG A 992 -16.00 53.24 -9.95
C ARG A 992 -15.44 54.64 -9.78
N GLU A 993 -16.01 55.46 -8.90
CA GLU A 993 -15.57 56.85 -8.72
C GLU A 993 -14.24 56.96 -7.94
N HIS A 994 -13.84 55.94 -7.18
CA HIS A 994 -12.52 55.89 -6.56
C HIS A 994 -11.46 55.20 -7.45
N PHE A 995 -11.90 54.53 -8.53
CA PHE A 995 -11.02 53.85 -9.49
C PHE A 995 -10.78 54.67 -10.77
N ALA A 996 -11.83 55.24 -11.38
CA ALA A 996 -11.76 55.93 -12.67
C ALA A 996 -11.62 57.46 -12.52
N THR A 997 -11.01 58.15 -13.49
CA THR A 997 -10.99 59.63 -13.48
C THR A 997 -12.42 60.18 -13.54
N ASN A 998 -12.70 61.22 -12.75
CA ASN A 998 -14.04 61.81 -12.64
C ASN A 998 -14.35 62.75 -13.82
N ASP A 999 -14.27 62.21 -15.04
CA ASP A 999 -14.46 62.88 -16.31
C ASP A 999 -15.02 61.90 -17.36
N ALA A 1000 -15.25 62.39 -18.59
CA ALA A 1000 -15.76 61.58 -19.70
C ALA A 1000 -14.77 60.50 -20.18
N ALA A 1001 -13.48 60.60 -19.84
CA ALA A 1001 -12.45 59.65 -20.25
C ALA A 1001 -12.23 58.52 -19.22
N GLY A 1002 -12.64 58.71 -17.96
CA GLY A 1002 -12.67 57.71 -16.90
C GLY A 1002 -14.07 57.18 -16.66
N VAL A 1003 -14.80 57.76 -15.71
CA VAL A 1003 -16.16 57.33 -15.30
C VAL A 1003 -17.10 57.18 -16.51
N GLY A 1004 -17.03 58.09 -17.49
CA GLY A 1004 -17.87 58.03 -18.70
C GLY A 1004 -17.62 56.81 -19.61
N ARG A 1005 -16.49 56.11 -19.44
CA ARG A 1005 -16.09 54.92 -20.22
C ARG A 1005 -15.84 53.69 -19.36
N CYS A 1006 -15.85 53.81 -18.05
CA CYS A 1006 -15.78 52.68 -17.11
C CYS A 1006 -17.21 52.17 -16.86
N ALA A 1007 -17.84 51.62 -17.91
CA ALA A 1007 -19.21 51.13 -17.83
C ALA A 1007 -19.23 49.63 -17.48
N TYR A 1008 -20.18 49.24 -16.65
CA TYR A 1008 -20.38 47.85 -16.27
C TYR A 1008 -21.02 47.06 -17.42
N VAL A 1009 -20.44 45.92 -17.79
CA VAL A 1009 -20.95 45.08 -18.89
C VAL A 1009 -21.65 43.84 -18.37
N TRP A 1010 -22.98 43.91 -18.28
CA TRP A 1010 -23.84 42.82 -17.79
C TRP A 1010 -23.65 41.52 -18.57
N SER A 1011 -23.47 41.58 -19.89
CA SER A 1011 -23.26 40.40 -20.73
C SER A 1011 -21.90 39.73 -20.52
N SER A 1012 -20.99 40.35 -19.77
CA SER A 1012 -19.66 39.79 -19.46
C SER A 1012 -19.64 38.94 -18.19
N GLU A 1013 -20.75 38.88 -17.45
CA GLU A 1013 -20.83 38.11 -16.21
C GLU A 1013 -20.60 36.63 -16.46
N THR A 1014 -19.53 36.10 -15.90
CA THR A 1014 -19.19 34.68 -15.98
C THR A 1014 -18.84 34.09 -14.63
N ARG A 1015 -18.85 32.76 -14.58
CA ARG A 1015 -18.21 31.95 -13.54
C ARG A 1015 -17.47 30.84 -14.23
N ARG A 1016 -16.16 30.99 -14.31
CA ARG A 1016 -15.34 30.12 -15.13
C ARG A 1016 -15.13 28.77 -14.46
N PRO A 1017 -15.34 27.62 -15.15
CA PRO A 1017 -15.13 26.30 -14.56
C PRO A 1017 -13.68 26.08 -14.14
N ALA A 1018 -13.48 25.32 -13.07
CA ALA A 1018 -12.14 24.97 -12.57
C ALA A 1018 -11.59 23.72 -13.26
N MET A 1019 -10.29 23.71 -13.58
CA MET A 1019 -9.56 22.58 -14.16
C MET A 1019 -8.34 22.17 -13.31
N PRO A 1020 -8.00 20.86 -13.28
CA PRO A 1020 -6.81 20.30 -12.60
C PRO A 1020 -5.47 20.93 -12.99
#